data_AF-A0A0D0X5R7-F1
#
_entry.id   AF-A0A0D0X5R7-F1
#
_cell.length_a   1.000
_cell.length_b   1.000
_cell.length_c   1.000
_cell.angle_alpha   90.00
_cell.angle_beta   90.00
_cell.angle_gamma   90.00
#
_symmetry.space_group_name_H-M   'P 1'
#
loop_
_entity.id
_entity.type
_entity.pdbx_description
1 polymer ?
#
loop_
_entity_poly.entity_id
_entity_poly.type
_entity_poly.pdbx_seq_one_letter_code
_entity_poly.pdbx_strand_id
1 'polypeptide(L)'
;MLADLWLGARMAVTGGRDGWTRAALTALGVGIGVAMLLLAAAVPGALDARAVRNEARNDTGWRPEKVAAANTLLVALADTEFRDRSVRGRIVRAEGPAAPVPPGLTRLPGAGEVVVSPALRDLLDSPDGPLFAPRLGGARVAGTIGAQGLAGPGELAFYLGSADLTDEWAVRRDQFGGGEPGEEFSPVLMVLVVVVVVVLLLPIVVFVGAAVRFGGDRRDRRLAALRLLGADTAMVRRIAAGEAAAGAVFGLAVGGVLFAAGRQLAPLVTLRDISVYASDLRPAPTLVAAVAVAVPVLAVLVALVALRRVVVEPLGVSRQGPAVRRRLWWRLLLPAAGLALLYPLTGVGEGRSDTPDYQVAAGAVLLLVGTVTMLPWLVDLAVRRLRGGPVPWQLAVRRLQLDSATSARLVSGVAVAVAGSIGLQMLVAGVEAQFTTRTGQDTSRAQAFVTFDDVPDPDAALARLAAAPGVARSAGTSTTVAIGSDVSQAATLRIGDCATLAEYARLGPCADGDVFLAQPPAGEQQLTGFDPGDRVTLSGNETAWTLPRRLRAVPSVPDPVGWSHTSLLVTPGAADAAWTGLRAQALLSLDPADPDALERVRNAAAEVDVRAQVMALDEERQATQFVNVKRGLFVGVVVTLLLLGASMLVGVLEQLRERRRLLAMLAAVGTPRRTLGLSVLWQAAVPVLVGLGLAVAFGLGLGAVLLRMVGAPVSMSWPVVGLGAALGGGVVLLVTGASLPALWRLTRPEGLRAE
;
A
#
# COMPACT_ATOMS: atom_id res chain seq x y z
N MET A 1 32.34 21.96 -30.98
CA MET A 1 31.62 20.98 -30.12
C MET A 1 31.21 21.59 -28.78
N LEU A 2 32.12 21.93 -27.85
CA LEU A 2 31.75 22.55 -26.56
C LEU A 2 31.10 23.94 -26.73
N ALA A 3 31.61 24.76 -27.65
CA ALA A 3 31.01 26.05 -27.99
C ALA A 3 29.56 25.92 -28.49
N ASP A 4 29.26 24.89 -29.29
CA ASP A 4 27.91 24.63 -29.83
C ASP A 4 26.93 24.26 -28.72
N LEU A 5 27.37 23.42 -27.76
CA LEU A 5 26.59 23.04 -26.58
C LEU A 5 26.31 24.25 -25.67
N TRP A 6 27.34 25.06 -25.43
CA TRP A 6 27.23 26.26 -24.58
C TRP A 6 26.35 27.34 -25.21
N LEU A 7 26.43 27.52 -26.54
CA LEU A 7 25.52 28.39 -27.28
C LEU A 7 24.07 27.94 -27.11
N GLY A 8 23.81 26.62 -27.23
CA GLY A 8 22.50 26.02 -26.97
C GLY A 8 21.97 26.32 -25.56
N ALA A 9 22.82 26.12 -24.54
CA ALA A 9 22.47 26.39 -23.14
C ALA A 9 22.19 27.89 -22.91
N ARG A 10 23.01 28.79 -23.43
CA ARG A 10 22.83 30.25 -23.29
C ARG A 10 21.53 30.71 -23.95
N MET A 11 21.19 30.15 -25.12
CA MET A 11 19.96 30.46 -25.83
C MET A 11 18.69 30.07 -25.06
N ALA A 12 18.75 29.01 -24.24
CA ALA A 12 17.65 28.60 -23.37
C ALA A 12 17.30 29.68 -22.33
N VAL A 13 18.33 30.36 -21.80
CA VAL A 13 18.20 31.33 -20.69
C VAL A 13 17.99 32.77 -21.18
N THR A 14 18.55 33.12 -22.35
CA THR A 14 18.62 34.52 -22.85
C THR A 14 17.52 34.90 -23.85
N GLY A 15 16.56 34.02 -24.15
CA GLY A 15 15.53 34.21 -25.18
C GLY A 15 14.37 35.17 -24.83
N GLY A 16 14.53 36.09 -23.88
CA GLY A 16 13.46 37.00 -23.42
C GLY A 16 12.35 36.32 -22.59
N ARG A 17 11.23 37.02 -22.36
CA ARG A 17 10.08 36.53 -21.55
C ARG A 17 9.53 35.19 -22.04
N ASP A 18 9.47 35.02 -23.35
CA ASP A 18 8.98 33.80 -24.01
C ASP A 18 9.97 32.63 -23.95
N GLY A 19 11.28 32.91 -23.83
CA GLY A 19 12.31 31.91 -23.58
C GLY A 19 12.30 31.44 -22.12
N TRP A 20 12.22 32.39 -21.19
CA TRP A 20 12.26 32.12 -19.75
C TRP A 20 11.03 31.35 -19.25
N THR A 21 9.83 31.71 -19.72
CA THR A 21 8.59 30.97 -19.38
C THR A 21 8.64 29.51 -19.85
N ARG A 22 9.24 29.23 -20.99
CA ARG A 22 9.42 27.86 -21.51
C ARG A 22 10.43 27.08 -20.69
N ALA A 23 11.60 27.67 -20.44
CA ALA A 23 12.63 27.05 -19.62
C ALA A 23 12.11 26.74 -18.21
N ALA A 24 11.27 27.61 -17.65
CA ALA A 24 10.60 27.37 -16.38
C ALA A 24 9.60 26.21 -16.44
N LEU A 25 8.78 26.12 -17.50
CA LEU A 25 7.82 25.02 -17.68
C LEU A 25 8.51 23.66 -17.89
N THR A 26 9.56 23.60 -18.72
CA THR A 26 10.33 22.37 -18.93
C THR A 26 11.03 21.95 -17.65
N ALA A 27 11.67 22.88 -16.94
CA ALA A 27 12.35 22.57 -15.69
C ALA A 27 11.39 22.19 -14.56
N LEU A 28 10.22 22.82 -14.47
CA LEU A 28 9.19 22.42 -13.51
C LEU A 28 8.66 21.01 -13.84
N GLY A 29 8.34 20.72 -15.10
CA GLY A 29 7.85 19.40 -15.50
C GLY A 29 8.90 18.31 -15.27
N VAL A 30 10.14 18.54 -15.71
CA VAL A 30 11.25 17.61 -15.43
C VAL A 30 11.51 17.50 -13.93
N GLY A 31 11.47 18.61 -13.19
CA GLY A 31 11.69 18.64 -11.75
C GLY A 31 10.65 17.87 -10.95
N ILE A 32 9.37 17.98 -11.29
CA ILE A 32 8.32 17.16 -10.68
C ILE A 32 8.58 15.67 -10.96
N GLY A 33 8.95 15.32 -12.20
CA GLY A 33 9.29 13.93 -12.54
C GLY A 33 10.51 13.41 -11.79
N VAL A 34 11.57 14.22 -11.68
CA VAL A 34 12.78 13.90 -10.88
C VAL A 34 12.43 13.73 -9.42
N ALA A 35 11.63 14.63 -8.83
CA ALA A 35 11.23 14.55 -7.43
C ALA A 35 10.50 13.24 -7.13
N MET A 36 9.63 12.81 -8.05
CA MET A 36 8.91 11.53 -7.92
C MET A 36 9.81 10.31 -8.13
N LEU A 37 10.77 10.37 -9.06
CA LEU A 37 11.78 9.31 -9.22
C LEU A 37 12.65 9.17 -7.97
N LEU A 38 13.05 10.28 -7.35
CA LEU A 38 13.81 10.29 -6.10
C LEU A 38 12.97 9.78 -4.92
N LEU A 39 11.68 10.13 -4.87
CA LEU A 39 10.75 9.60 -3.87
C LEU A 39 10.61 8.08 -4.00
N ALA A 40 10.41 7.57 -5.21
CA ALA A 40 10.34 6.13 -5.45
C ALA A 40 11.66 5.42 -5.10
N ALA A 41 12.81 6.02 -5.44
CA ALA A 41 14.14 5.51 -5.08
C ALA A 41 14.41 5.53 -3.56
N ALA A 42 13.68 6.33 -2.79
CA ALA A 42 13.80 6.41 -1.34
C ALA A 42 12.96 5.36 -0.59
N VAL A 43 11.95 4.76 -1.24
CA VAL A 43 11.05 3.78 -0.62
C VAL A 43 11.81 2.55 -0.07
N PRO A 44 12.73 1.90 -0.81
CA PRO A 44 13.47 0.75 -0.28
C PRO A 44 14.29 1.11 0.96
N GLY A 45 14.98 2.26 0.95
CA GLY A 45 15.75 2.74 2.11
C GLY A 45 14.86 3.06 3.32
N ALA A 46 13.63 3.53 3.10
CA ALA A 46 12.68 3.78 4.17
C ALA A 46 12.14 2.48 4.79
N LEU A 47 11.87 1.46 3.98
CA LEU A 47 11.47 0.13 4.44
C LEU A 47 12.60 -0.55 5.20
N ASP A 48 13.84 -0.46 4.68
CA ASP A 48 15.04 -1.01 5.32
C ASP A 48 15.31 -0.34 6.68
N ALA A 49 15.27 0.99 6.76
CA ALA A 49 15.41 1.72 8.03
C ALA A 49 14.33 1.35 9.06
N ARG A 50 13.11 1.03 8.60
CA ARG A 50 12.02 0.54 9.46
C ARG A 50 12.27 -0.90 9.91
N ALA A 51 12.75 -1.77 9.03
CA ALA A 51 13.10 -3.15 9.34
C ALA A 51 14.24 -3.21 10.37
N VAL A 52 15.32 -2.44 10.17
CA VAL A 52 16.45 -2.34 11.11
C VAL A 52 15.98 -1.89 12.50
N ARG A 53 15.08 -0.90 12.59
CA ARG A 53 14.53 -0.46 13.88
C ARG A 53 13.68 -1.54 14.53
N ASN A 54 12.84 -2.23 13.77
CA ASN A 54 12.05 -3.37 14.26
C ASN A 54 12.92 -4.51 14.77
N GLU A 55 13.98 -4.84 14.05
CA GLU A 55 14.94 -5.86 14.44
C GLU A 55 15.68 -5.45 15.70
N ALA A 56 16.21 -4.22 15.78
CA ALA A 56 16.97 -3.74 16.94
C ALA A 56 16.17 -3.77 18.25
N ARG A 57 14.85 -3.58 18.18
CA ARG A 57 13.92 -3.60 19.32
C ARG A 57 13.18 -4.92 19.49
N ASN A 58 13.57 -5.96 18.74
CA ASN A 58 12.90 -7.26 18.79
C ASN A 58 13.16 -7.95 20.15
N ASP A 59 12.11 -8.55 20.70
CA ASP A 59 12.08 -9.19 22.01
C ASP A 59 11.45 -10.60 21.99
N THR A 60 10.92 -11.04 20.85
CA THR A 60 10.09 -12.26 20.70
C THR A 60 10.81 -13.46 20.05
N GLY A 61 12.13 -13.42 19.87
CA GLY A 61 12.89 -14.55 19.30
C GLY A 61 13.06 -15.73 20.27
N TRP A 62 13.03 -16.96 19.75
CA TRP A 62 13.38 -18.17 20.51
C TRP A 62 14.86 -18.13 20.91
N ARG A 63 15.14 -18.26 22.21
CA ARG A 63 16.49 -18.26 22.78
C ARG A 63 16.55 -19.23 23.95
N PRO A 64 17.73 -19.80 24.25
CA PRO A 64 17.90 -20.60 25.45
C PRO A 64 17.45 -19.83 26.68
N GLU A 65 16.73 -20.50 27.56
CA GLU A 65 16.31 -19.95 28.83
C GLU A 65 17.54 -19.49 29.63
N LYS A 66 17.48 -18.28 30.21
CA LYS A 66 18.60 -17.69 30.94
C LYS A 66 18.32 -17.71 32.44
N VAL A 67 19.39 -17.79 33.22
CA VAL A 67 19.35 -17.64 34.68
C VAL A 67 19.32 -16.15 35.03
N ALA A 68 18.63 -15.78 36.10
CA ALA A 68 18.59 -14.41 36.62
C ALA A 68 20.01 -13.90 36.93
N ALA A 69 20.33 -12.70 36.44
CA ALA A 69 21.63 -12.07 36.62
C ALA A 69 21.52 -10.54 36.63
N ALA A 70 22.61 -9.85 36.97
CA ALA A 70 22.63 -8.39 37.04
C ALA A 70 22.36 -7.70 35.67
N ASN A 71 22.53 -8.44 34.57
CA ASN A 71 22.37 -8.01 33.19
C ASN A 71 21.10 -8.56 32.51
N THR A 72 20.15 -9.08 33.28
CA THR A 72 18.89 -9.60 32.73
C THR A 72 17.70 -8.71 33.05
N LEU A 73 16.68 -8.77 32.20
CA LEU A 73 15.35 -8.24 32.45
C LEU A 73 14.29 -9.28 32.10
N LEU A 74 13.10 -9.07 32.65
CA LEU A 74 11.90 -9.78 32.29
C LEU A 74 11.04 -8.90 31.39
N VAL A 75 10.52 -9.49 30.31
CA VAL A 75 9.63 -8.83 29.35
C VAL A 75 8.38 -9.68 29.16
N ALA A 76 7.21 -9.10 29.40
CA ALA A 76 5.93 -9.68 29.03
C ALA A 76 5.25 -8.84 27.94
N LEU A 77 4.50 -9.54 27.08
CA LEU A 77 3.69 -8.95 26.02
C LEU A 77 2.41 -8.37 26.64
N ALA A 78 2.07 -7.14 26.27
CA ALA A 78 0.81 -6.48 26.58
C ALA A 78 0.30 -5.77 25.32
N ASP A 79 0.47 -6.41 24.17
CA ASP A 79 0.02 -5.89 22.87
C ASP A 79 -1.51 -5.78 22.87
N THR A 80 -2.01 -4.66 22.37
CA THR A 80 -3.45 -4.38 22.31
C THR A 80 -3.76 -3.60 21.04
N GLU A 81 -5.03 -3.24 20.83
CA GLU A 81 -5.47 -2.46 19.68
C GLU A 81 -6.44 -1.37 20.13
N PHE A 82 -6.44 -0.25 19.42
CA PHE A 82 -7.39 0.84 19.62
C PHE A 82 -7.97 1.29 18.29
N ARG A 83 -9.27 1.02 18.05
CA ARG A 83 -9.98 1.36 16.80
C ARG A 83 -9.20 0.93 15.55
N ASP A 84 -8.87 -0.36 15.49
CA ASP A 84 -8.08 -1.02 14.43
C ASP A 84 -6.62 -0.57 14.31
N ARG A 85 -6.12 0.23 15.26
CA ARG A 85 -4.70 0.60 15.34
C ARG A 85 -4.00 -0.29 16.34
N SER A 86 -3.02 -1.07 15.89
CA SER A 86 -2.19 -1.87 16.78
C SER A 86 -1.37 -0.98 17.73
N VAL A 87 -1.37 -1.34 19.00
CA VAL A 87 -0.60 -0.71 20.07
C VAL A 87 0.39 -1.72 20.61
N ARG A 88 1.69 -1.41 20.45
CA ARG A 88 2.74 -2.29 20.95
C ARG A 88 2.97 -2.05 22.44
N GLY A 89 2.62 -3.03 23.28
CA GLY A 89 2.73 -2.92 24.73
C GLY A 89 3.74 -3.91 25.32
N ARG A 90 4.63 -3.44 26.19
CA ARG A 90 5.60 -4.29 26.90
C ARG A 90 5.60 -3.99 28.38
N ILE A 91 5.45 -5.02 29.20
CA ILE A 91 5.66 -4.91 30.64
C ILE A 91 7.10 -5.35 30.92
N VAL A 92 7.86 -4.52 31.64
CA VAL A 92 9.28 -4.73 31.88
C VAL A 92 9.61 -4.68 33.36
N ARG A 93 10.51 -5.56 33.79
CA ARG A 93 11.13 -5.54 35.11
C ARG A 93 12.63 -5.80 35.00
N ALA A 94 13.44 -4.88 35.49
CA ALA A 94 14.89 -5.09 35.59
C ALA A 94 15.20 -6.08 36.72
N GLU A 95 16.01 -7.11 36.47
CA GLU A 95 16.51 -8.01 37.52
C GLU A 95 17.83 -7.50 38.12
N GLY A 96 18.50 -6.53 37.48
CA GLY A 96 19.69 -5.89 38.01
C GLY A 96 20.04 -4.55 37.36
N PRO A 97 21.08 -3.86 37.86
CA PRO A 97 21.46 -2.52 37.43
C PRO A 97 22.06 -2.46 36.02
N ALA A 98 22.50 -3.60 35.47
CA ALA A 98 23.05 -3.73 34.12
C ALA A 98 22.03 -4.32 33.13
N ALA A 99 20.74 -4.38 33.50
CA ALA A 99 19.68 -4.80 32.59
C ALA A 99 19.69 -3.98 31.30
N PRO A 100 19.54 -4.61 30.12
CA PRO A 100 19.61 -3.89 28.87
C PRO A 100 18.37 -3.01 28.70
N VAL A 101 18.58 -1.83 28.11
CA VAL A 101 17.52 -0.85 27.88
C VAL A 101 17.06 -0.95 26.42
N PRO A 102 15.73 -0.97 26.14
CA PRO A 102 15.23 -0.96 24.78
C PRO A 102 15.75 0.26 24.00
N PRO A 103 16.00 0.13 22.68
CA PRO A 103 16.34 1.29 21.86
C PRO A 103 15.33 2.43 22.03
N GLY A 104 15.82 3.67 22.15
CA GLY A 104 14.97 4.85 22.35
C GLY A 104 14.57 5.15 23.80
N LEU A 105 14.95 4.31 24.77
CA LEU A 105 14.83 4.61 26.21
C LEU A 105 16.22 4.94 26.80
N THR A 106 16.26 5.87 27.76
CA THR A 106 17.49 6.17 28.53
C THR A 106 17.61 5.33 29.79
N ARG A 107 16.47 4.91 30.36
CA ARG A 107 16.33 4.01 31.51
C ARG A 107 15.05 3.21 31.38
N LEU A 108 14.99 2.06 32.03
CA LEU A 108 13.74 1.32 32.19
C LEU A 108 12.76 2.09 33.11
N PRO A 109 11.45 2.04 32.83
CA PRO A 109 10.43 2.59 33.72
C PRO A 109 10.45 1.86 35.07
N GLY A 110 10.25 2.60 36.17
CA GLY A 110 10.02 2.01 37.48
C GLY A 110 8.61 1.41 37.61
N ALA A 111 8.34 0.70 38.70
CA ALA A 111 7.01 0.17 38.97
C ALA A 111 5.95 1.28 38.99
N GLY A 112 4.86 1.10 38.24
CA GLY A 112 3.79 2.11 38.10
C GLY A 112 4.16 3.32 37.23
N GLU A 113 5.33 3.28 36.58
CA GLU A 113 5.71 4.25 35.56
C GLU A 113 5.51 3.67 34.16
N VAL A 114 5.10 4.52 33.22
CA VAL A 114 4.97 4.15 31.80
C VAL A 114 5.73 5.13 30.92
N VAL A 115 6.46 4.61 29.94
CA VAL A 115 7.09 5.39 28.88
C VAL A 115 6.32 5.13 27.59
N VAL A 116 5.77 6.16 26.97
CA VAL A 116 4.86 6.05 25.82
C VAL A 116 5.47 6.63 24.55
N SER A 117 5.04 6.20 23.37
CA SER A 117 5.42 6.86 22.13
C SER A 117 4.83 8.28 22.05
N PRO A 118 5.42 9.21 21.28
CA PRO A 118 4.84 10.53 21.07
C PRO A 118 3.38 10.47 20.58
N ALA A 119 3.08 9.59 19.61
CA ALA A 119 1.73 9.43 19.09
C ALA A 119 0.74 8.85 20.11
N LEU A 120 1.20 7.99 21.03
CA LEU A 120 0.36 7.50 22.12
C LEU A 120 0.12 8.59 23.18
N ARG A 121 1.11 9.46 23.41
CA ARG A 121 0.92 10.64 24.26
C ARG A 121 -0.14 11.58 23.68
N ASP A 122 -0.05 11.88 22.39
CA ASP A 122 -1.04 12.71 21.70
C ASP A 122 -2.44 12.09 21.78
N LEU A 123 -2.55 10.75 21.73
CA LEU A 123 -3.82 10.03 21.90
C LEU A 123 -4.34 10.13 23.34
N LEU A 124 -3.49 10.00 24.35
CA LEU A 124 -3.86 10.18 25.76
C LEU A 124 -4.31 11.61 26.08
N ASP A 125 -3.72 12.61 25.41
CA ASP A 125 -4.08 14.02 25.54
C ASP A 125 -5.33 14.40 24.71
N SER A 126 -5.83 13.48 23.87
CA SER A 126 -7.01 13.68 23.01
C SER A 126 -8.33 13.32 23.73
N PRO A 127 -9.51 13.63 23.13
CA PRO A 127 -10.81 13.21 23.66
C PRO A 127 -10.98 11.69 23.80
N ASP A 128 -10.22 10.90 23.03
CA ASP A 128 -10.20 9.44 23.10
C ASP A 128 -9.30 8.91 24.24
N GLY A 129 -8.50 9.78 24.86
CA GLY A 129 -7.59 9.43 25.95
C GLY A 129 -8.25 8.72 27.14
N PRO A 130 -9.39 9.21 27.67
CA PRO A 130 -10.12 8.53 28.73
C PRO A 130 -10.60 7.12 28.37
N LEU A 131 -10.85 6.84 27.09
CA LEU A 131 -11.23 5.51 26.63
C LEU A 131 -10.03 4.56 26.57
N PHE A 132 -8.82 5.05 26.32
CA PHE A 132 -7.61 4.20 26.26
C PHE A 132 -6.87 4.08 27.61
N ALA A 133 -6.86 5.13 28.43
CA ALA A 133 -6.07 5.22 29.65
C ALA A 133 -6.21 4.04 30.66
N PRO A 134 -7.39 3.40 30.84
CA PRO A 134 -7.53 2.25 31.73
C PRO A 134 -6.56 1.10 31.42
N ARG A 135 -6.12 0.96 30.17
CA ARG A 135 -5.19 -0.09 29.72
C ARG A 135 -3.76 0.07 30.25
N LEU A 136 -3.44 1.23 30.79
CA LEU A 136 -2.12 1.50 31.38
C LEU A 136 -2.10 1.25 32.89
N GLY A 137 -3.19 0.74 33.48
CA GLY A 137 -3.26 0.40 34.91
C GLY A 137 -3.06 1.60 35.84
N GLY A 138 -3.41 2.81 35.39
CA GLY A 138 -3.20 4.04 36.16
C GLY A 138 -1.74 4.50 36.27
N ALA A 139 -0.83 3.92 35.49
CA ALA A 139 0.59 4.25 35.52
C ALA A 139 0.87 5.71 35.13
N ARG A 140 1.84 6.32 35.82
CA ARG A 140 2.25 7.71 35.55
C ARG A 140 3.17 7.75 34.33
N VAL A 141 2.85 8.61 33.37
CA VAL A 141 3.70 8.84 32.19
C VAL A 141 5.03 9.47 32.62
N ALA A 142 6.11 8.68 32.61
CA ALA A 142 7.45 9.07 33.06
C ALA A 142 8.32 9.65 31.94
N GLY A 143 7.99 9.38 30.67
CA GLY A 143 8.76 9.86 29.53
C GLY A 143 8.18 9.46 28.18
N THR A 144 8.93 9.74 27.12
CA THR A 144 8.58 9.34 25.75
C THR A 144 9.64 8.46 25.11
N ILE A 145 9.20 7.53 24.25
CA ILE A 145 10.08 6.64 23.49
C ILE A 145 10.74 7.42 22.34
N GLY A 146 12.06 7.38 22.25
CA GLY A 146 12.82 7.97 21.15
C GLY A 146 12.62 7.25 19.81
N ALA A 147 12.93 7.93 18.70
CA ALA A 147 12.71 7.42 17.34
C ALA A 147 13.40 6.08 17.04
N GLN A 148 14.49 5.74 17.75
CA GLN A 148 15.19 4.46 17.59
C GLN A 148 14.36 3.26 18.06
N GLY A 149 13.42 3.47 19.00
CA GLY A 149 12.53 2.44 19.56
C GLY A 149 11.20 2.27 18.83
N LEU A 150 10.96 3.04 17.78
CA LEU A 150 9.69 3.08 17.05
C LEU A 150 9.90 2.67 15.59
N ALA A 151 8.91 2.04 14.97
CA ALA A 151 8.83 1.76 13.53
C ALA A 151 8.54 3.03 12.70
N GLY A 152 7.81 3.99 13.26
CA GLY A 152 7.45 5.25 12.60
C GLY A 152 6.98 6.30 13.61
N PRO A 153 6.84 7.58 13.21
CA PRO A 153 6.44 8.65 14.13
C PRO A 153 5.00 8.49 14.66
N GLY A 154 4.12 7.83 13.91
CA GLY A 154 2.72 7.58 14.26
C GLY A 154 2.45 6.23 14.94
N GLU A 155 3.49 5.49 15.34
CA GLU A 155 3.31 4.20 16.02
C GLU A 155 2.83 4.42 17.47
N LEU A 156 1.83 3.66 17.90
CA LEU A 156 1.37 3.60 19.28
C LEU A 156 2.18 2.52 20.01
N ALA A 157 2.98 2.90 21.00
CA ALA A 157 3.77 1.96 21.77
C ALA A 157 3.97 2.41 23.22
N PHE A 158 4.10 1.47 24.14
CA PHE A 158 4.44 1.76 25.55
C PHE A 158 5.32 0.68 26.19
N TYR A 159 6.13 1.11 27.15
CA TYR A 159 6.83 0.26 28.11
C TYR A 159 6.30 0.58 29.52
N LEU A 160 5.68 -0.40 30.16
CA LEU A 160 5.13 -0.31 31.52
C LEU A 160 6.08 -1.00 32.50
N GLY A 161 6.51 -0.29 33.55
CA GLY A 161 7.31 -0.90 34.61
C GLY A 161 6.41 -1.58 35.64
N SER A 162 6.72 -2.83 35.99
CA SER A 162 6.02 -3.59 37.03
C SER A 162 7.00 -4.20 38.03
N ALA A 163 6.61 -4.23 39.32
CA ALA A 163 7.36 -4.93 40.36
C ALA A 163 7.03 -6.43 40.39
N ASP A 164 5.81 -6.79 40.00
CA ASP A 164 5.23 -8.12 40.23
C ASP A 164 5.52 -9.13 39.11
N LEU A 165 6.23 -8.71 38.07
CA LEU A 165 6.46 -9.50 36.86
C LEU A 165 7.48 -10.64 37.08
N THR A 166 7.07 -11.89 37.26
CA THR A 166 8.00 -13.04 37.42
C THR A 166 8.40 -13.69 36.08
N ASP A 167 9.32 -14.66 36.12
CA ASP A 167 9.80 -15.42 34.95
C ASP A 167 8.85 -16.53 34.48
N GLU A 168 7.81 -16.83 35.24
CA GLU A 168 6.78 -17.79 34.83
C GLU A 168 5.97 -17.26 33.63
N TRP A 169 5.76 -15.94 33.55
CA TRP A 169 4.92 -15.31 32.53
C TRP A 169 5.60 -14.19 31.75
N ALA A 170 6.91 -14.06 31.94
CA ALA A 170 7.73 -13.09 31.23
C ALA A 170 8.97 -13.79 30.71
N VAL A 171 9.39 -13.42 29.51
CA VAL A 171 10.57 -14.01 28.95
C VAL A 171 11.79 -13.24 29.43
N ARG A 172 12.74 -13.97 30.02
CA ARG A 172 14.03 -13.40 30.42
C ARG A 172 14.89 -13.07 29.20
N ARG A 173 15.47 -11.86 29.23
CA ARG A 173 16.30 -11.30 28.15
C ARG A 173 17.52 -10.60 28.73
N ASP A 174 18.64 -10.70 28.05
CA ASP A 174 19.88 -9.97 28.35
C ASP A 174 20.31 -9.01 27.23
N GLN A 175 19.57 -9.01 26.10
CA GLN A 175 19.73 -8.05 25.02
C GLN A 175 18.44 -7.92 24.18
N PHE A 176 18.27 -6.76 23.54
CA PHE A 176 17.28 -6.53 22.49
C PHE A 176 17.90 -6.76 21.10
N GLY A 177 17.08 -7.23 20.17
CA GLY A 177 17.46 -7.49 18.78
C GLY A 177 18.24 -8.77 18.54
N GLY A 178 18.36 -9.18 17.27
CA GLY A 178 18.89 -10.50 16.86
C GLY A 178 17.85 -11.62 16.95
N GLY A 179 16.59 -11.31 16.65
CA GLY A 179 15.57 -12.35 16.40
C GLY A 179 15.73 -12.95 15.01
N GLU A 180 14.92 -13.94 14.68
CA GLU A 180 14.93 -14.52 13.33
C GLU A 180 14.66 -13.43 12.28
N PRO A 181 15.31 -13.50 11.10
CA PRO A 181 15.00 -12.60 9.99
C PRO A 181 13.49 -12.68 9.72
N GLY A 182 12.86 -11.52 9.50
CA GLY A 182 11.43 -11.47 9.21
C GLY A 182 11.05 -12.35 8.02
N GLU A 183 9.80 -12.83 7.98
CA GLU A 183 9.28 -13.67 6.88
C GLU A 183 9.71 -13.16 5.51
N GLU A 184 10.40 -14.01 4.75
CA GLU A 184 10.78 -13.72 3.37
C GLU A 184 9.52 -13.47 2.51
N PHE A 185 9.59 -12.48 1.62
CA PHE A 185 8.50 -12.22 0.67
C PHE A 185 8.25 -13.48 -0.17
N SER A 186 7.00 -13.95 -0.19
CA SER A 186 6.64 -15.04 -1.11
C SER A 186 6.94 -14.64 -2.56
N PRO A 187 7.31 -15.58 -3.46
CA PRO A 187 7.61 -15.25 -4.85
C PRO A 187 6.49 -14.46 -5.55
N VAL A 188 5.24 -14.75 -5.20
CA VAL A 188 4.05 -14.02 -5.66
C VAL A 188 4.06 -12.56 -5.22
N LEU A 189 4.40 -12.32 -3.95
CA LEU A 189 4.47 -10.97 -3.39
C LEU A 189 5.63 -10.18 -4.00
N MET A 190 6.76 -10.84 -4.31
CA MET A 190 7.88 -10.23 -5.02
C MET A 190 7.50 -9.79 -6.45
N VAL A 191 6.84 -10.68 -7.21
CA VAL A 191 6.30 -10.34 -8.54
C VAL A 191 5.33 -9.15 -8.45
N LEU A 192 4.45 -9.15 -7.44
CA LEU A 192 3.52 -8.05 -7.20
C LEU A 192 4.29 -6.74 -6.98
N VAL A 193 5.29 -6.72 -6.10
CA VAL A 193 6.12 -5.53 -5.82
C VAL A 193 6.84 -5.04 -7.08
N VAL A 194 7.48 -5.92 -7.85
CA VAL A 194 8.17 -5.56 -9.10
C VAL A 194 7.20 -4.91 -10.11
N VAL A 195 6.02 -5.51 -10.29
CA VAL A 195 4.99 -4.96 -11.20
C VAL A 195 4.45 -3.63 -10.69
N VAL A 196 4.19 -3.47 -9.38
CA VAL A 196 3.80 -2.20 -8.76
C VAL A 196 4.83 -1.12 -9.09
N VAL A 197 6.12 -1.40 -8.89
CA VAL A 197 7.20 -0.46 -9.18
C VAL A 197 7.19 -0.07 -10.66
N VAL A 198 7.10 -1.03 -11.59
CA VAL A 198 7.07 -0.75 -13.04
C VAL A 198 5.85 0.11 -13.42
N VAL A 199 4.67 -0.26 -12.95
CA VAL A 199 3.40 0.42 -13.27
C VAL A 199 3.40 1.87 -12.75
N LEU A 200 3.99 2.12 -11.59
CA LEU A 200 4.07 3.46 -11.00
C LEU A 200 5.19 4.32 -11.62
N LEU A 201 6.34 3.73 -11.95
CA LEU A 201 7.47 4.47 -12.50
C LEU A 201 7.29 4.85 -13.98
N LEU A 202 6.68 3.97 -14.79
CA LEU A 202 6.62 4.17 -16.23
C LEU A 202 5.86 5.45 -16.65
N PRO A 203 4.70 5.80 -16.06
CA PRO A 203 4.03 7.08 -16.35
C PRO A 203 4.90 8.30 -16.02
N ILE A 204 5.76 8.23 -15.00
CA ILE A 204 6.68 9.31 -14.63
C ILE A 204 7.71 9.49 -15.75
N VAL A 205 8.28 8.41 -16.29
CA VAL A 205 9.24 8.47 -17.40
C VAL A 205 8.58 9.04 -18.67
N VAL A 206 7.36 8.60 -18.99
CA VAL A 206 6.58 9.13 -20.12
C VAL A 206 6.30 10.62 -19.94
N PHE A 207 5.98 11.04 -18.71
CA PHE A 207 5.77 12.44 -18.36
C PHE A 207 7.02 13.29 -18.52
N VAL A 208 8.16 12.85 -17.98
CA VAL A 208 9.45 13.55 -18.14
C VAL A 208 9.77 13.72 -19.63
N GLY A 209 9.60 12.67 -20.43
CA GLY A 209 9.79 12.71 -21.88
C GLY A 209 8.85 13.70 -22.59
N ALA A 210 7.60 13.84 -22.12
CA ALA A 210 6.68 14.85 -22.62
C ALA A 210 7.11 16.27 -22.20
N ALA A 211 7.55 16.45 -20.95
CA ALA A 211 7.95 17.73 -20.39
C ALA A 211 9.16 18.35 -21.10
N VAL A 212 10.13 17.54 -21.53
CA VAL A 212 11.29 18.02 -22.30
C VAL A 212 10.89 18.69 -23.63
N ARG A 213 9.71 18.35 -24.17
CA ARG A 213 9.24 18.86 -25.46
C ARG A 213 8.41 20.12 -25.38
N PHE A 214 8.11 20.62 -24.17
CA PHE A 214 7.37 21.88 -24.02
C PHE A 214 8.13 23.02 -24.73
N GLY A 215 7.42 23.72 -25.62
CA GLY A 215 7.93 24.76 -26.52
C GLY A 215 8.89 24.31 -27.61
N GLY A 216 8.86 23.02 -27.99
CA GLY A 216 9.65 22.46 -29.09
C GLY A 216 9.37 23.08 -30.46
N ASP A 217 8.12 23.48 -30.76
CA ASP A 217 7.74 23.97 -32.09
C ASP A 217 8.45 25.28 -32.48
N ARG A 218 8.63 26.19 -31.53
CA ARG A 218 9.40 27.43 -31.75
C ARG A 218 10.90 27.17 -31.89
N ARG A 219 11.42 26.19 -31.15
CA ARG A 219 12.81 25.75 -31.25
C ARG A 219 13.08 25.12 -32.62
N ASP A 220 12.19 24.26 -33.09
CA ASP A 220 12.28 23.62 -34.40
C ASP A 220 12.26 24.66 -35.53
N ARG A 221 11.43 25.72 -35.44
CA ARG A 221 11.45 26.84 -36.39
C ARG A 221 12.77 27.61 -36.37
N ARG A 222 13.33 27.88 -35.19
CA ARG A 222 14.62 28.58 -35.05
C ARG A 222 15.77 27.75 -35.62
N LEU A 223 15.80 26.46 -35.31
CA LEU A 223 16.83 25.55 -35.80
C LEU A 223 16.70 25.31 -37.31
N ALA A 224 15.48 25.30 -37.86
CA ALA A 224 15.25 25.28 -39.30
C ALA A 224 15.78 26.55 -39.98
N ALA A 225 15.56 27.73 -39.39
CA ALA A 225 16.11 28.99 -39.89
C ALA A 225 17.64 29.02 -39.88
N LEU A 226 18.27 28.55 -38.79
CA LEU A 226 19.74 28.40 -38.73
C LEU A 226 20.27 27.44 -39.80
N ARG A 227 19.53 26.39 -40.11
CA ARG A 227 19.86 25.45 -41.18
C ARG A 227 19.74 26.08 -42.57
N LEU A 228 18.74 26.94 -42.79
CA LEU A 228 18.60 27.73 -44.02
C LEU A 228 19.71 28.78 -44.17
N LEU A 229 20.31 29.23 -43.06
CA LEU A 229 21.47 30.12 -43.02
C LEU A 229 22.83 29.37 -43.18
N GLY A 230 22.81 28.05 -43.38
CA GLY A 230 24.00 27.24 -43.68
C GLY A 230 24.56 26.41 -42.51
N ALA A 231 23.91 26.35 -41.34
CA ALA A 231 24.36 25.50 -40.25
C ALA A 231 24.27 24.00 -40.60
N ASP A 232 25.33 23.24 -40.33
CA ASP A 232 25.37 21.81 -40.64
C ASP A 232 24.53 20.97 -39.64
N THR A 233 24.26 19.72 -40.04
CA THR A 233 23.40 18.82 -39.26
C THR A 233 23.97 18.46 -37.89
N ALA A 234 25.30 18.40 -37.77
CA ALA A 234 25.95 18.07 -36.51
C ALA A 234 25.91 19.27 -35.53
N MET A 235 26.13 20.49 -36.01
CA MET A 235 25.99 21.70 -35.19
C MET A 235 24.57 21.87 -34.67
N VAL A 236 23.55 21.69 -35.51
CA VAL A 236 22.14 21.77 -35.07
C VAL A 236 21.83 20.72 -33.99
N ARG A 237 22.32 19.48 -34.14
CA ARG A 237 22.16 18.42 -33.11
C ARG A 237 22.89 18.74 -31.81
N ARG A 238 24.08 19.33 -31.87
CA ARG A 238 24.86 19.72 -30.66
C ARG A 238 24.21 20.89 -29.93
N ILE A 239 23.82 21.95 -30.64
CA ILE A 239 23.07 23.08 -30.07
C ILE A 239 21.82 22.58 -29.36
N ALA A 240 21.09 21.69 -30.03
CA ALA A 240 19.91 21.06 -29.49
C ALA A 240 20.16 20.22 -28.23
N ALA A 241 21.23 19.43 -28.22
CA ALA A 241 21.62 18.66 -27.05
C ALA A 241 21.95 19.60 -25.87
N GLY A 242 22.67 20.70 -26.12
CA GLY A 242 23.01 21.69 -25.11
C GLY A 242 21.80 22.37 -24.48
N GLU A 243 20.82 22.77 -25.30
CA GLU A 243 19.57 23.36 -24.82
C GLU A 243 18.73 22.36 -23.98
N ALA A 244 18.60 21.12 -24.45
CA ALA A 244 17.85 20.08 -23.74
C ALA A 244 18.53 19.67 -22.43
N ALA A 245 19.87 19.53 -22.44
CA ALA A 245 20.66 19.24 -21.25
C ALA A 245 20.55 20.37 -20.22
N ALA A 246 20.60 21.64 -20.63
CA ALA A 246 20.45 22.77 -19.72
C ALA A 246 19.08 22.76 -19.01
N GLY A 247 17.99 22.53 -19.76
CA GLY A 247 16.65 22.39 -19.19
C GLY A 247 16.53 21.19 -18.24
N ALA A 248 17.15 20.06 -18.59
CA ALA A 248 17.14 18.86 -17.76
C ALA A 248 17.96 19.02 -16.46
N VAL A 249 19.12 19.68 -16.52
CA VAL A 249 19.96 19.98 -15.36
C VAL A 249 19.26 20.96 -14.42
N PHE A 250 18.62 22.00 -14.95
CA PHE A 250 17.82 22.89 -14.12
C PHE A 250 16.60 22.15 -13.52
N GLY A 251 15.98 21.27 -14.30
CA GLY A 251 14.94 20.36 -13.81
C GLY A 251 15.43 19.43 -12.69
N LEU A 252 16.64 18.87 -12.78
CA LEU A 252 17.24 18.07 -11.71
C LEU A 252 17.40 18.89 -10.41
N ALA A 253 17.85 20.13 -10.51
CA ALA A 253 17.97 21.02 -9.35
C ALA A 253 16.60 21.33 -8.73
N VAL A 254 15.61 21.70 -9.55
CA VAL A 254 14.22 21.92 -9.09
C VAL A 254 13.65 20.65 -8.45
N GLY A 255 13.87 19.48 -9.06
CA GLY A 255 13.41 18.20 -8.54
C GLY A 255 14.07 17.80 -7.23
N GLY A 256 15.37 18.08 -7.06
CA GLY A 256 16.07 17.90 -5.80
C GLY A 256 15.51 18.78 -4.69
N VAL A 257 15.20 20.06 -4.98
CA VAL A 257 14.55 20.99 -4.04
C VAL A 257 13.14 20.53 -3.69
N LEU A 258 12.33 20.16 -4.68
CA LEU A 258 10.97 19.65 -4.47
C LEU A 258 10.97 18.37 -3.64
N PHE A 259 11.92 17.45 -3.91
CA PHE A 259 12.09 16.23 -3.12
C PHE A 259 12.49 16.56 -1.67
N ALA A 260 13.45 17.46 -1.46
CA ALA A 260 13.87 17.87 -0.12
C ALA A 260 12.72 18.55 0.66
N ALA A 261 11.92 19.39 0.00
CA ALA A 261 10.74 20.01 0.60
C ALA A 261 9.64 18.98 0.91
N GLY A 262 9.33 18.08 -0.03
CA GLY A 262 8.35 17.01 0.15
C GLY A 262 8.74 16.04 1.27
N ARG A 263 10.04 15.74 1.39
CA ARG A 263 10.61 14.92 2.46
C ARG A 263 10.32 15.51 3.85
N GLN A 264 10.32 16.83 4.00
CA GLN A 264 9.98 17.50 5.28
C GLN A 264 8.48 17.44 5.59
N LEU A 265 7.63 17.32 4.57
CA LEU A 265 6.17 17.19 4.72
C LEU A 265 5.72 15.74 4.96
N ALA A 266 6.57 14.76 4.66
CA ALA A 266 6.23 13.34 4.80
C ALA A 266 5.77 12.91 6.21
N PRO A 267 6.35 13.42 7.32
CA PRO A 267 5.89 13.07 8.67
C PRO A 267 4.46 13.53 8.98
N LEU A 268 3.95 14.55 8.27
CA LEU A 268 2.60 15.11 8.50
C LEU A 268 1.50 14.27 7.84
N VAL A 269 1.87 13.33 6.97
CA VAL A 269 0.91 12.51 6.22
C VAL A 269 0.97 11.08 6.76
N THR A 270 0.03 10.75 7.65
CA THR A 270 -0.21 9.37 8.07
C THR A 270 -1.22 8.73 7.12
N LEU A 271 -0.77 7.78 6.30
CA LEU A 271 -1.63 7.06 5.36
C LEU A 271 -1.88 5.65 5.90
N ARG A 272 -3.09 5.44 6.46
CA ARG A 272 -3.54 4.13 6.99
C ARG A 272 -2.46 3.44 7.84
N ASP A 273 -2.13 4.04 8.99
CA ASP A 273 -1.22 3.53 10.03
C ASP A 273 0.27 3.39 9.65
N ILE A 274 0.63 3.68 8.39
CA ILE A 274 2.02 3.71 7.96
C ILE A 274 2.50 5.16 8.01
N SER A 275 3.46 5.39 8.90
CA SER A 275 4.18 6.65 9.02
C SER A 275 5.67 6.42 8.79
N VAL A 276 6.33 7.37 8.14
CA VAL A 276 7.75 7.29 7.78
C VAL A 276 8.45 8.55 8.27
N TYR A 277 9.61 8.40 8.89
CA TYR A 277 10.40 9.56 9.28
C TYR A 277 10.97 10.24 8.04
N ALA A 278 11.04 11.57 8.05
CA ALA A 278 11.73 12.33 7.02
C ALA A 278 13.17 11.82 6.86
N SER A 279 13.86 11.45 7.95
CA SER A 279 15.21 10.89 7.92
C SER A 279 15.35 9.64 7.06
N ASP A 280 14.29 8.86 6.89
CA ASP A 280 14.35 7.52 6.30
C ASP A 280 14.09 7.55 4.80
N LEU A 281 13.50 8.64 4.29
CA LEU A 281 13.39 8.92 2.86
C LEU A 281 14.75 9.35 2.28
N ARG A 282 15.70 8.41 2.25
CA ARG A 282 17.03 8.58 1.65
C ARG A 282 17.14 7.66 0.42
N PRO A 283 17.10 8.22 -0.79
CA PRO A 283 17.36 7.41 -1.98
C PRO A 283 18.80 6.93 -1.97
N ALA A 284 19.01 5.67 -2.37
CA ALA A 284 20.35 5.10 -2.48
C ALA A 284 21.21 5.98 -3.42
N PRO A 285 22.48 6.27 -3.08
CA PRO A 285 23.33 7.16 -3.88
C PRO A 285 23.52 6.65 -5.31
N THR A 286 23.49 5.33 -5.51
CA THR A 286 23.51 4.68 -6.82
C THR A 286 22.26 5.01 -7.65
N LEU A 287 21.07 4.99 -7.06
CA LEU A 287 19.82 5.37 -7.73
C LEU A 287 19.77 6.87 -8.00
N VAL A 288 20.27 7.71 -7.09
CA VAL A 288 20.41 9.15 -7.33
C VAL A 288 21.33 9.43 -8.52
N ALA A 289 22.49 8.77 -8.59
CA ALA A 289 23.40 8.87 -9.72
C ALA A 289 22.74 8.38 -11.03
N ALA A 290 22.01 7.25 -10.96
CA ALA A 290 21.26 6.73 -12.10
C ALA A 290 20.22 7.75 -12.61
N VAL A 291 19.43 8.38 -11.73
CA VAL A 291 18.45 9.43 -12.11
C VAL A 291 19.16 10.67 -12.67
N ALA A 292 20.24 11.12 -12.03
CA ALA A 292 21.02 12.28 -12.43
C ALA A 292 21.64 12.12 -13.84
N VAL A 293 21.96 10.90 -14.26
CA VAL A 293 22.46 10.58 -15.60
C VAL A 293 21.32 10.28 -16.58
N ALA A 294 20.36 9.45 -16.19
CA ALA A 294 19.29 8.99 -17.06
C ALA A 294 18.38 10.12 -17.54
N VAL A 295 18.07 11.10 -16.68
CA VAL A 295 17.16 12.20 -17.03
C VAL A 295 17.76 13.13 -18.10
N PRO A 296 18.99 13.65 -17.97
CA PRO A 296 19.64 14.42 -19.03
C PRO A 296 19.85 13.63 -20.32
N VAL A 297 20.26 12.36 -20.22
CA VAL A 297 20.42 11.49 -21.40
C VAL A 297 19.09 11.32 -22.12
N LEU A 298 18.02 11.03 -21.40
CA LEU A 298 16.67 10.92 -21.95
C LEU A 298 16.24 12.23 -22.60
N ALA A 299 16.48 13.38 -21.96
CA ALA A 299 16.15 14.69 -22.49
C ALA A 299 16.85 14.97 -23.83
N VAL A 300 18.16 14.68 -23.90
CA VAL A 300 18.95 14.81 -25.13
C VAL A 300 18.45 13.86 -26.21
N LEU A 301 18.21 12.58 -25.89
CA LEU A 301 17.69 11.60 -26.84
C LEU A 301 16.33 12.02 -27.41
N VAL A 302 15.41 12.46 -26.56
CA VAL A 302 14.09 12.96 -26.97
C VAL A 302 14.22 14.17 -27.89
N ALA A 303 15.10 15.12 -27.55
CA ALA A 303 15.37 16.28 -28.39
C ALA A 303 15.93 15.87 -29.76
N LEU A 304 16.92 14.98 -29.80
CA LEU A 304 17.53 14.50 -31.04
C LEU A 304 16.53 13.73 -31.93
N VAL A 305 15.66 12.92 -31.34
CA VAL A 305 14.60 12.20 -32.06
C VAL A 305 13.57 13.17 -32.62
N ALA A 306 13.18 14.21 -31.87
CA ALA A 306 12.28 15.26 -32.35
C ALA A 306 12.86 16.00 -33.57
N LEU A 307 14.16 16.27 -33.55
CA LEU A 307 14.90 16.95 -34.62
C LEU A 307 15.03 16.16 -35.92
N ARG A 308 14.77 14.84 -35.93
CA ARG A 308 14.82 14.05 -37.17
C ARG A 308 13.93 14.63 -38.28
N ARG A 309 12.82 15.29 -37.95
CA ARG A 309 11.96 15.95 -38.95
C ARG A 309 12.59 17.21 -39.55
N VAL A 310 13.21 18.05 -38.73
CA VAL A 310 13.93 19.27 -39.15
C VAL A 310 15.14 18.92 -40.03
N VAL A 311 15.78 17.78 -39.76
CA VAL A 311 16.94 17.27 -40.49
C VAL A 311 16.59 16.70 -41.87
N VAL A 312 15.40 16.14 -42.04
CA VAL A 312 15.00 15.52 -43.31
C VAL A 312 14.30 16.51 -44.24
N GLU A 313 13.43 17.40 -43.72
CA GLU A 313 12.69 18.38 -44.54
C GLU A 313 12.69 19.79 -43.89
N PRO A 314 13.72 20.62 -44.14
CA PRO A 314 13.79 21.96 -43.55
C PRO A 314 12.63 22.89 -43.98
N LEU A 315 12.06 22.68 -45.17
CA LEU A 315 10.90 23.41 -45.70
C LEU A 315 9.54 22.86 -45.21
N GLY A 316 9.50 21.63 -44.71
CA GLY A 316 8.27 21.00 -44.20
C GLY A 316 7.82 21.56 -42.84
N VAL A 317 8.77 22.08 -42.06
CA VAL A 317 8.55 22.69 -40.73
C VAL A 317 7.93 24.09 -40.85
N SER A 318 8.30 24.86 -41.89
CA SER A 318 7.71 26.18 -42.14
C SER A 318 6.33 26.08 -42.82
N ARG A 319 6.08 25.03 -43.62
CA ARG A 319 4.84 24.83 -44.38
C ARG A 319 3.82 23.88 -43.75
N GLN A 320 4.05 23.34 -42.55
CA GLN A 320 3.17 22.36 -41.89
C GLN A 320 2.76 21.21 -42.83
N GLY A 321 3.75 20.56 -43.45
CA GLY A 321 3.51 19.47 -44.41
C GLY A 321 2.70 18.30 -43.84
N PRO A 322 1.97 17.54 -44.68
CA PRO A 322 1.07 16.47 -44.24
C PRO A 322 1.82 15.37 -43.46
N ALA A 323 1.15 14.80 -42.44
CA ALA A 323 1.76 13.82 -41.55
C ALA A 323 2.17 12.51 -42.27
N VAL A 324 3.45 12.13 -42.14
CA VAL A 324 4.03 10.87 -42.67
C VAL A 324 3.21 9.64 -42.22
N ARG A 325 2.86 8.77 -43.16
CA ARG A 325 2.20 7.46 -42.93
C ARG A 325 3.00 6.62 -41.92
N ARG A 326 2.38 6.27 -40.80
CA ARG A 326 3.03 5.51 -39.71
C ARG A 326 2.94 4.01 -39.98
N ARG A 327 4.08 3.32 -40.06
CA ARG A 327 4.15 1.85 -40.20
C ARG A 327 3.82 1.16 -38.86
N LEU A 328 2.91 0.18 -38.90
CA LEU A 328 2.36 -0.53 -37.73
C LEU A 328 3.29 -1.64 -37.20
N TRP A 329 4.01 -2.36 -38.09
CA TRP A 329 4.69 -3.62 -37.76
C TRP A 329 5.69 -3.51 -36.60
N TRP A 330 6.59 -2.52 -36.60
CA TRP A 330 7.58 -2.35 -35.52
C TRP A 330 6.95 -1.96 -34.17
N ARG A 331 5.74 -1.39 -34.17
CA ARG A 331 5.03 -1.01 -32.94
C ARG A 331 4.36 -2.21 -32.26
N LEU A 332 3.99 -3.22 -33.04
CA LEU A 332 3.49 -4.50 -32.53
C LEU A 332 4.62 -5.38 -32.00
N LEU A 333 5.86 -5.20 -32.48
CA LEU A 333 7.01 -5.95 -31.97
C LEU A 333 7.28 -5.70 -30.47
N LEU A 334 7.06 -4.49 -29.98
CA LEU A 334 7.26 -4.15 -28.55
C LEU A 334 6.34 -4.96 -27.62
N PRO A 335 4.99 -4.91 -27.75
CA PRO A 335 4.12 -5.73 -26.92
C PRO A 335 4.27 -7.23 -27.20
N ALA A 336 4.56 -7.63 -28.44
CA ALA A 336 4.84 -9.03 -28.74
C ALA A 336 6.11 -9.54 -28.03
N ALA A 337 7.17 -8.74 -27.97
CA ALA A 337 8.38 -9.06 -27.22
C ALA A 337 8.12 -9.10 -25.71
N GLY A 338 7.33 -8.16 -25.18
CA GLY A 338 6.92 -8.16 -23.78
C GLY A 338 6.14 -9.43 -23.41
N LEU A 339 5.18 -9.84 -24.26
CA LEU A 339 4.46 -11.10 -24.11
C LEU A 339 5.39 -12.31 -24.23
N ALA A 340 6.33 -12.31 -25.19
CA ALA A 340 7.28 -13.41 -25.35
C ALA A 340 8.23 -13.56 -24.15
N LEU A 341 8.59 -12.47 -23.47
CA LEU A 341 9.37 -12.48 -22.24
C LEU A 341 8.57 -13.01 -21.04
N LEU A 342 7.27 -12.71 -20.97
CA LEU A 342 6.42 -13.12 -19.85
C LEU A 342 5.80 -14.51 -20.03
N TYR A 343 5.56 -14.95 -21.27
CA TYR A 343 4.98 -16.26 -21.59
C TYR A 343 5.71 -17.45 -20.97
N PRO A 344 7.06 -17.58 -21.01
CA PRO A 344 7.75 -18.70 -20.38
C PRO A 344 7.63 -18.73 -18.85
N LEU A 345 7.14 -17.63 -18.23
CA LEU A 345 6.89 -17.54 -16.80
C LEU A 345 5.47 -18.01 -16.42
N THR A 346 4.60 -18.36 -17.37
CA THR A 346 3.26 -18.88 -17.06
C THR A 346 3.33 -20.32 -16.55
N GLY A 347 2.72 -20.62 -15.40
CA GLY A 347 2.71 -21.96 -14.80
C GLY A 347 3.78 -22.22 -13.72
N VAL A 348 4.32 -21.18 -13.08
CA VAL A 348 5.41 -21.26 -12.07
C VAL A 348 4.91 -21.65 -10.66
N GLY A 349 3.61 -21.92 -10.50
CA GLY A 349 2.91 -22.03 -9.20
C GLY A 349 3.35 -23.11 -8.21
N GLU A 350 4.27 -24.02 -8.53
CA GLU A 350 4.59 -25.18 -7.65
C GLU A 350 6.10 -25.49 -7.49
N GLY A 351 6.96 -24.49 -7.32
CA GLY A 351 8.30 -24.73 -6.72
C GLY A 351 9.53 -24.28 -7.49
N ARG A 352 9.45 -23.19 -8.26
CA ARG A 352 10.65 -22.53 -8.80
C ARG A 352 10.87 -21.20 -8.05
N SER A 353 11.85 -21.19 -7.14
CA SER A 353 12.27 -19.99 -6.39
C SER A 353 13.04 -18.98 -7.23
N ASP A 354 13.47 -19.35 -8.44
CA ASP A 354 14.42 -18.59 -9.24
C ASP A 354 13.74 -17.92 -10.45
N THR A 355 12.73 -17.09 -10.18
CA THR A 355 12.10 -16.25 -11.22
C THR A 355 12.91 -14.97 -11.35
N PRO A 356 13.55 -14.67 -12.49
CA PRO A 356 14.40 -13.50 -12.57
C PRO A 356 13.57 -12.22 -12.59
N ASP A 357 13.61 -11.43 -11.51
CA ASP A 357 12.86 -10.17 -11.36
C ASP A 357 13.00 -9.23 -12.56
N TYR A 358 14.21 -9.19 -13.15
CA TYR A 358 14.49 -8.36 -14.32
C TYR A 358 13.66 -8.77 -15.55
N GLN A 359 13.30 -10.05 -15.69
CA GLN A 359 12.53 -10.56 -16.83
C GLN A 359 11.08 -10.13 -16.73
N VAL A 360 10.49 -10.22 -15.53
CA VAL A 360 9.13 -9.72 -15.24
C VAL A 360 9.06 -8.22 -15.48
N ALA A 361 10.02 -7.48 -14.94
CA ALA A 361 10.10 -6.04 -15.10
C ALA A 361 10.22 -5.66 -16.58
N ALA A 362 11.16 -6.27 -17.32
CA ALA A 362 11.36 -6.00 -18.74
C ALA A 362 10.12 -6.33 -19.58
N GLY A 363 9.49 -7.48 -19.33
CA GLY A 363 8.27 -7.90 -20.02
C GLY A 363 7.11 -6.94 -19.79
N ALA A 364 6.86 -6.56 -18.54
CA ALA A 364 5.83 -5.59 -18.17
C ALA A 364 6.11 -4.20 -18.77
N VAL A 365 7.35 -3.71 -18.71
CA VAL A 365 7.77 -2.45 -19.33
C VAL A 365 7.53 -2.48 -20.84
N LEU A 366 7.95 -3.52 -21.55
CA LEU A 366 7.78 -3.62 -23.00
C LEU A 366 6.31 -3.64 -23.40
N LEU A 367 5.48 -4.37 -22.65
CA LEU A 367 4.05 -4.44 -22.89
C LEU A 367 3.38 -3.08 -22.66
N LEU A 368 3.68 -2.40 -21.54
CA LEU A 368 3.13 -1.08 -21.26
C LEU A 368 3.66 0.02 -22.19
N VAL A 369 4.94 -0.01 -22.60
CA VAL A 369 5.50 0.87 -23.64
C VAL A 369 4.82 0.63 -24.99
N GLY A 370 4.35 -0.59 -25.25
CA GLY A 370 3.46 -0.92 -26.35
C GLY A 370 2.22 -0.01 -26.40
N THR A 371 1.60 0.29 -25.25
CA THR A 371 0.43 1.21 -25.19
C THR A 371 0.79 2.62 -25.70
N VAL A 372 1.92 3.18 -25.24
CA VAL A 372 2.41 4.52 -25.63
C VAL A 372 2.68 4.60 -27.13
N THR A 373 3.30 3.55 -27.68
CA THR A 373 3.72 3.55 -29.08
C THR A 373 2.56 3.24 -30.03
N MET A 374 1.57 2.44 -29.63
CA MET A 374 0.39 2.16 -30.43
C MET A 374 -0.64 3.30 -30.42
N LEU A 375 -0.80 4.03 -29.32
CA LEU A 375 -1.85 5.03 -29.17
C LEU A 375 -1.88 6.09 -30.29
N PRO A 376 -0.75 6.72 -30.69
CA PRO A 376 -0.78 7.72 -31.75
C PRO A 376 -1.17 7.15 -33.12
N TRP A 377 -1.01 5.85 -33.37
CA TRP A 377 -1.46 5.23 -34.61
C TRP A 377 -2.96 4.91 -34.56
N LEU A 378 -3.44 4.40 -33.42
CA LEU A 378 -4.87 4.12 -33.21
C LEU A 378 -5.73 5.39 -33.26
N VAL A 379 -5.27 6.49 -32.65
CA VAL A 379 -5.97 7.78 -32.73
C VAL A 379 -6.04 8.26 -34.18
N ASP A 380 -4.95 8.15 -34.94
CA ASP A 380 -4.93 8.55 -36.36
C ASP A 380 -5.90 7.71 -37.20
N LEU A 381 -5.95 6.39 -36.97
CA LEU A 381 -6.86 5.48 -37.64
C LEU A 381 -8.34 5.75 -37.28
N ALA A 382 -8.63 5.95 -35.99
CA ALA A 382 -9.98 6.23 -35.51
C ALA A 382 -10.50 7.55 -36.08
N VAL A 383 -9.71 8.63 -35.95
CA VAL A 383 -10.09 9.99 -36.37
C VAL A 383 -10.27 10.11 -37.88
N ARG A 384 -9.51 9.36 -38.70
CA ARG A 384 -9.69 9.31 -40.16
C ARG A 384 -11.06 8.76 -40.58
N ARG A 385 -11.67 7.92 -39.75
CA ARG A 385 -12.99 7.32 -40.01
C ARG A 385 -14.15 8.19 -39.53
N LEU A 386 -13.91 9.13 -38.60
CA LEU A 386 -14.94 10.03 -38.10
C LEU A 386 -15.29 11.10 -39.15
N ARG A 387 -16.59 11.22 -39.49
CA ARG A 387 -17.16 12.19 -40.44
C ARG A 387 -18.57 12.60 -39.99
N GLY A 388 -19.10 13.70 -40.52
CA GLY A 388 -20.46 14.19 -40.21
C GLY A 388 -20.57 14.88 -38.85
N GLY A 389 -21.80 15.10 -38.35
CA GLY A 389 -22.11 15.64 -37.01
C GLY A 389 -22.26 17.16 -36.92
N PRO A 390 -22.58 17.70 -35.72
CA PRO A 390 -22.79 19.13 -35.50
C PRO A 390 -21.48 19.94 -35.62
N VAL A 391 -21.56 21.26 -35.81
CA VAL A 391 -20.40 22.16 -36.03
C VAL A 391 -19.27 21.99 -34.99
N PRO A 392 -19.52 21.90 -33.66
CA PRO A 392 -18.45 21.68 -32.68
C PRO A 392 -17.65 20.39 -32.92
N TRP A 393 -18.33 19.34 -33.34
CA TRP A 393 -17.76 18.03 -33.62
C TRP A 393 -16.95 18.04 -34.92
N GLN A 394 -17.47 18.67 -35.98
CA GLN A 394 -16.72 18.80 -37.24
C GLN A 394 -15.42 19.59 -37.06
N LEU A 395 -15.47 20.69 -36.30
CA LEU A 395 -14.27 21.47 -35.93
C LEU A 395 -13.28 20.62 -35.12
N ALA A 396 -13.77 19.79 -34.21
CA ALA A 396 -12.93 18.90 -33.41
C ALA A 396 -12.25 17.83 -34.25
N VAL A 397 -13.02 17.08 -35.04
CA VAL A 397 -12.54 15.98 -35.88
C VAL A 397 -11.58 16.49 -36.95
N ARG A 398 -11.90 17.59 -37.64
CA ARG A 398 -11.03 18.14 -38.70
C ARG A 398 -9.68 18.57 -38.14
N ARG A 399 -9.67 19.10 -36.92
CA ARG A 399 -8.43 19.49 -36.24
C ARG A 399 -7.61 18.28 -35.83
N LEU A 400 -8.24 17.25 -35.27
CA LEU A 400 -7.56 15.99 -34.93
C LEU A 400 -7.02 15.28 -36.18
N GLN A 401 -7.67 15.41 -37.35
CA GLN A 401 -7.16 14.87 -38.63
C GLN A 401 -5.88 15.57 -39.10
N LEU A 402 -5.70 16.85 -38.75
CA LEU A 402 -4.50 17.64 -39.08
C LEU A 402 -3.36 17.40 -38.08
N ASP A 403 -3.68 17.27 -36.78
CA ASP A 403 -2.70 17.04 -35.71
C ASP A 403 -3.17 16.03 -34.65
N SER A 404 -3.20 14.75 -35.04
CA SER A 404 -3.51 13.62 -34.13
C SER A 404 -2.37 13.31 -33.15
N ALA A 405 -1.15 13.72 -33.48
CA ALA A 405 0.06 13.35 -32.76
C ALA A 405 0.16 14.05 -31.39
N THR A 406 -0.16 15.33 -31.34
CA THR A 406 -0.04 16.13 -30.13
C THR A 406 -1.09 15.71 -29.10
N SER A 407 -2.33 15.50 -29.52
CA SER A 407 -3.40 15.04 -28.63
C SER A 407 -3.17 13.62 -28.10
N ALA A 408 -2.69 12.69 -28.93
CA ALA A 408 -2.38 11.34 -28.49
C ALA A 408 -1.26 11.29 -27.42
N ARG A 409 -0.27 12.20 -27.50
CA ARG A 409 0.83 12.27 -26.51
C ARG A 409 0.34 12.66 -25.12
N LEU A 410 -0.57 13.63 -25.03
CA LEU A 410 -1.15 14.06 -23.74
C LEU A 410 -1.88 12.91 -23.02
N VAL A 411 -2.50 12.02 -23.78
CA VAL A 411 -3.24 10.87 -23.26
C VAL A 411 -2.35 9.64 -23.01
N SER A 412 -1.15 9.58 -23.60
CA SER A 412 -0.31 8.37 -23.52
C SER A 412 0.10 8.02 -22.09
N GLY A 413 0.40 9.01 -21.26
CA GLY A 413 0.72 8.77 -19.84
C GLY A 413 -0.49 8.23 -19.05
N VAL A 414 -1.68 8.78 -19.31
CA VAL A 414 -2.94 8.31 -18.73
C VAL A 414 -3.25 6.87 -19.17
N ALA A 415 -3.11 6.58 -20.47
CA ALA A 415 -3.35 5.24 -21.00
C ALA A 415 -2.42 4.19 -20.37
N VAL A 416 -1.13 4.50 -20.20
CA VAL A 416 -0.18 3.60 -19.51
C VAL A 416 -0.58 3.36 -18.06
N ALA A 417 -0.88 4.44 -17.31
CA ALA A 417 -1.23 4.31 -15.90
C ALA A 417 -2.53 3.53 -15.71
N VAL A 418 -3.54 3.77 -16.54
CA VAL A 418 -4.79 3.01 -16.52
C VAL A 418 -4.55 1.55 -16.91
N ALA A 419 -3.75 1.27 -17.95
CA ALA A 419 -3.42 -0.10 -18.35
C ALA A 419 -2.69 -0.86 -17.23
N GLY A 420 -1.65 -0.25 -16.67
CA GLY A 420 -0.90 -0.83 -15.56
C GLY A 420 -1.77 -1.02 -14.33
N SER A 421 -2.60 -0.03 -13.97
CA SER A 421 -3.54 -0.13 -12.85
C SER A 421 -4.56 -1.25 -13.05
N ILE A 422 -5.12 -1.44 -14.25
CA ILE A 422 -6.05 -2.53 -14.53
C ILE A 422 -5.33 -3.88 -14.38
N GLY A 423 -4.17 -4.05 -15.00
CA GLY A 423 -3.41 -5.31 -14.92
C GLY A 423 -3.00 -5.64 -13.48
N LEU A 424 -2.65 -4.62 -12.71
CA LEU A 424 -2.22 -4.75 -11.33
C LEU A 424 -3.38 -5.00 -10.37
N GLN A 425 -4.52 -4.32 -10.53
CA GLN A 425 -5.72 -4.61 -9.75
C GLN A 425 -6.28 -6.00 -10.06
N MET A 426 -6.19 -6.48 -11.31
CA MET A 426 -6.50 -7.87 -11.64
C MET A 426 -5.59 -8.85 -10.92
N LEU A 427 -4.27 -8.58 -10.88
CA LEU A 427 -3.33 -9.41 -10.14
C LEU A 427 -3.68 -9.42 -8.64
N VAL A 428 -3.85 -8.25 -8.02
CA VAL A 428 -4.22 -8.13 -6.60
C VAL A 428 -5.52 -8.88 -6.31
N ALA A 429 -6.57 -8.67 -7.10
CA ALA A 429 -7.86 -9.34 -6.91
C ALA A 429 -7.78 -10.86 -7.12
N GLY A 430 -6.92 -11.33 -8.05
CA GLY A 430 -6.77 -12.76 -8.30
C GLY A 430 -5.90 -13.49 -7.27
N VAL A 431 -4.96 -12.80 -6.63
CA VAL A 431 -4.15 -13.36 -5.53
C VAL A 431 -4.74 -13.08 -4.15
N GLU A 432 -5.73 -12.19 -4.03
CA GLU A 432 -6.38 -11.85 -2.76
C GLU A 432 -6.89 -13.11 -2.03
N ALA A 433 -7.47 -14.05 -2.77
CA ALA A 433 -7.91 -15.34 -2.21
C ALA A 433 -6.76 -16.23 -1.70
N GLN A 434 -5.53 -16.11 -2.26
CA GLN A 434 -4.35 -16.84 -1.78
C GLN A 434 -3.78 -16.24 -0.49
N PHE A 435 -4.03 -14.94 -0.25
CA PHE A 435 -3.58 -14.21 0.95
C PHE A 435 -4.70 -13.95 1.96
N THR A 436 -5.90 -14.46 1.70
CA THR A 436 -7.06 -14.39 2.60
C THR A 436 -7.34 -15.80 3.09
N THR A 437 -7.09 -16.02 4.37
CA THR A 437 -7.36 -17.30 5.02
C THR A 437 -8.69 -17.18 5.75
N ARG A 438 -9.65 -18.06 5.44
CA ARG A 438 -10.83 -18.22 6.29
C ARG A 438 -10.37 -18.76 7.63
N THR A 439 -10.63 -18.02 8.69
CA THR A 439 -10.19 -18.36 10.04
C THR A 439 -10.99 -19.51 10.64
N GLY A 440 -12.19 -19.78 10.08
CA GLY A 440 -13.16 -20.69 10.68
C GLY A 440 -13.92 -20.06 11.85
N GLN A 441 -13.64 -18.79 12.18
CA GLN A 441 -14.30 -18.05 13.25
C GLN A 441 -15.74 -17.72 12.87
N ASP A 442 -16.65 -17.83 13.83
CA ASP A 442 -18.08 -17.55 13.65
C ASP A 442 -18.46 -16.24 14.32
N THR A 443 -18.39 -15.16 13.54
CA THR A 443 -18.70 -13.81 14.01
C THR A 443 -20.18 -13.59 14.33
N SER A 444 -21.07 -14.54 13.97
CA SER A 444 -22.48 -14.47 14.32
C SER A 444 -22.74 -14.91 15.77
N ARG A 445 -21.88 -15.78 16.32
CA ARG A 445 -21.98 -16.31 17.69
C ARG A 445 -21.20 -15.49 18.70
N ALA A 446 -20.00 -15.04 18.33
CA ALA A 446 -19.17 -14.18 19.18
C ALA A 446 -18.36 -13.20 18.31
N GLN A 447 -18.17 -11.98 18.78
CA GLN A 447 -17.37 -10.97 18.09
C GLN A 447 -16.01 -10.73 18.76
N ALA A 448 -15.84 -11.15 20.02
CA ALA A 448 -14.57 -11.07 20.72
C ALA A 448 -14.29 -12.34 21.52
N PHE A 449 -13.01 -12.69 21.58
CA PHE A 449 -12.48 -13.75 22.42
C PHE A 449 -11.44 -13.17 23.37
N VAL A 450 -11.63 -13.40 24.67
CA VAL A 450 -10.73 -12.92 25.72
C VAL A 450 -10.08 -14.10 26.41
N THR A 451 -8.77 -14.05 26.60
CA THR A 451 -8.01 -15.05 27.35
C THR A 451 -7.22 -14.39 28.47
N PHE A 452 -7.30 -14.99 29.65
CA PHE A 452 -6.45 -14.74 30.80
C PHE A 452 -5.67 -16.02 31.11
N ASP A 453 -4.35 -15.93 31.01
CA ASP A 453 -3.49 -17.10 31.21
C ASP A 453 -3.27 -17.45 32.69
N ASP A 454 -3.33 -16.45 33.57
CA ASP A 454 -3.16 -16.66 35.01
C ASP A 454 -3.90 -15.57 35.79
N VAL A 455 -5.03 -15.95 36.38
CA VAL A 455 -5.85 -15.07 37.23
C VAL A 455 -6.19 -15.78 38.54
N PRO A 456 -6.04 -15.12 39.70
CA PRO A 456 -6.33 -15.73 41.00
C PRO A 456 -7.78 -16.21 41.15
N ASP A 457 -8.71 -15.47 40.54
CA ASP A 457 -10.14 -15.77 40.54
C ASP A 457 -10.68 -15.69 39.09
N PRO A 458 -10.66 -16.82 38.36
CA PRO A 458 -11.22 -16.92 37.01
C PRO A 458 -12.69 -16.49 36.93
N ASP A 459 -13.50 -16.83 37.94
CA ASP A 459 -14.94 -16.58 37.91
C ASP A 459 -15.24 -15.08 38.09
N ALA A 460 -14.51 -14.41 38.98
CA ALA A 460 -14.59 -12.96 39.12
C ALA A 460 -14.14 -12.23 37.84
N ALA A 461 -13.08 -12.71 37.18
CA ALA A 461 -12.62 -12.16 35.90
C ALA A 461 -13.68 -12.28 34.80
N LEU A 462 -14.30 -13.46 34.67
CA LEU A 462 -15.36 -13.72 33.70
C LEU A 462 -16.62 -12.90 34.01
N ALA A 463 -17.00 -12.77 35.28
CA ALA A 463 -18.12 -11.93 35.71
C ALA A 463 -17.89 -10.45 35.38
N ARG A 464 -16.64 -9.96 35.53
CA ARG A 464 -16.26 -8.58 35.18
C ARG A 464 -16.43 -8.32 33.69
N LEU A 465 -16.02 -9.26 32.83
CA LEU A 465 -16.23 -9.18 31.39
C LEU A 465 -17.70 -9.23 31.01
N ALA A 466 -18.48 -10.12 31.63
CA ALA A 466 -19.91 -10.23 31.38
C ALA A 466 -20.67 -8.95 31.75
N ALA A 467 -20.20 -8.21 32.76
CA ALA A 467 -20.75 -6.92 33.19
C ALA A 467 -20.19 -5.72 32.41
N ALA A 468 -19.29 -5.93 31.44
CA ALA A 468 -18.71 -4.83 30.67
C ALA A 468 -19.78 -4.18 29.76
N PRO A 469 -19.88 -2.83 29.71
CA PRO A 469 -20.87 -2.18 28.88
C PRO A 469 -20.66 -2.52 27.39
N GLY A 470 -21.74 -2.83 26.68
CA GLY A 470 -21.71 -3.25 25.28
C GLY A 470 -21.60 -4.76 25.08
N VAL A 471 -21.45 -5.57 26.14
CA VAL A 471 -21.55 -7.03 26.07
C VAL A 471 -23.02 -7.47 26.15
N ALA A 472 -23.50 -8.14 25.11
CA ALA A 472 -24.86 -8.67 25.02
C ALA A 472 -24.97 -10.11 25.55
N ARG A 473 -23.94 -10.93 25.31
CA ARG A 473 -23.81 -12.30 25.83
C ARG A 473 -22.35 -12.59 26.16
N SER A 474 -22.12 -13.28 27.27
CA SER A 474 -20.81 -13.80 27.65
C SER A 474 -20.92 -15.30 27.89
N ALA A 475 -20.05 -16.06 27.26
CA ALA A 475 -19.89 -17.50 27.48
C ALA A 475 -18.48 -17.73 28.04
N GLY A 476 -18.38 -17.70 29.37
CA GLY A 476 -17.13 -17.73 30.12
C GLY A 476 -16.81 -19.14 30.62
N THR A 477 -15.57 -19.57 30.45
CA THR A 477 -15.11 -20.89 30.91
C THR A 477 -13.74 -20.83 31.55
N SER A 478 -13.55 -21.65 32.57
CA SER A 478 -12.25 -21.92 33.19
C SER A 478 -11.64 -23.16 32.55
N THR A 479 -10.38 -23.09 32.16
CA THR A 479 -9.72 -24.13 31.34
C THR A 479 -8.39 -24.56 31.90
N THR A 480 -8.08 -25.84 31.72
CA THR A 480 -6.75 -26.42 31.95
C THR A 480 -6.52 -27.58 30.98
N VAL A 481 -5.36 -28.22 31.03
CA VAL A 481 -5.06 -29.43 30.25
C VAL A 481 -5.12 -30.62 31.19
N ALA A 482 -5.91 -31.62 30.85
CA ALA A 482 -5.92 -32.92 31.51
C ALA A 482 -5.01 -33.88 30.75
N ILE A 483 -4.05 -34.50 31.45
CA ILE A 483 -3.04 -35.40 30.90
C ILE A 483 -3.28 -36.80 31.49
N GLY A 484 -3.43 -37.81 30.64
CA GLY A 484 -3.60 -39.20 31.03
C GLY A 484 -2.30 -39.86 31.49
N SER A 485 -2.35 -41.16 31.72
CA SER A 485 -1.16 -41.95 32.06
C SER A 485 -0.17 -42.10 30.90
N ASP A 486 -0.66 -41.97 29.67
CA ASP A 486 0.16 -41.84 28.46
C ASP A 486 0.25 -40.35 28.08
N VAL A 487 1.46 -39.85 27.82
CA VAL A 487 1.70 -38.44 27.45
C VAL A 487 0.98 -38.06 26.15
N SER A 488 0.64 -39.05 25.32
CA SER A 488 -0.18 -38.87 24.11
C SER A 488 -1.68 -38.68 24.40
N GLN A 489 -2.16 -38.97 25.61
CA GLN A 489 -3.52 -38.70 26.07
C GLN A 489 -3.60 -37.32 26.74
N ALA A 490 -3.87 -36.27 25.97
CA ALA A 490 -4.12 -34.94 26.51
C ALA A 490 -5.43 -34.38 25.95
N ALA A 491 -6.27 -33.80 26.81
CA ALA A 491 -7.47 -33.06 26.41
C ALA A 491 -7.55 -31.72 27.14
N THR A 492 -8.18 -30.74 26.49
CA THR A 492 -8.53 -29.50 27.17
C THR A 492 -9.70 -29.78 28.11
N LEU A 493 -9.51 -29.57 29.41
CA LEU A 493 -10.58 -29.58 30.40
C LEU A 493 -11.19 -28.18 30.47
N ARG A 494 -12.50 -28.08 30.34
CA ARG A 494 -13.25 -26.83 30.30
C ARG A 494 -14.42 -26.87 31.28
N ILE A 495 -14.45 -25.89 32.17
CA ILE A 495 -15.44 -25.74 33.23
C ILE A 495 -16.39 -24.60 32.85
N GLY A 496 -17.69 -24.85 32.88
CA GLY A 496 -18.69 -23.83 32.55
C GLY A 496 -20.11 -24.35 32.74
N ASP A 497 -21.08 -23.45 32.73
CA ASP A 497 -22.49 -23.83 32.79
C ASP A 497 -22.94 -24.56 31.51
N CYS A 498 -24.09 -25.23 31.57
CA CYS A 498 -24.60 -26.01 30.44
C CYS A 498 -24.81 -25.16 29.17
N ALA A 499 -25.16 -23.88 29.31
CA ALA A 499 -25.36 -22.97 28.20
C ALA A 499 -24.02 -22.65 27.51
N THR A 500 -22.98 -22.40 28.29
CA THR A 500 -21.63 -22.11 27.80
C THR A 500 -20.97 -23.34 27.21
N LEU A 501 -21.09 -24.51 27.86
CA LEU A 501 -20.52 -25.76 27.37
C LEU A 501 -21.19 -26.21 26.05
N ALA A 502 -22.43 -25.81 25.80
CA ALA A 502 -23.13 -26.07 24.55
C ALA A 502 -22.52 -25.30 23.35
N GLU A 503 -21.67 -24.29 23.58
CA GLU A 503 -20.91 -23.63 22.51
C GLU A 503 -19.83 -24.57 21.92
N TYR A 504 -19.41 -25.61 22.67
CA TYR A 504 -18.30 -26.51 22.31
C TYR A 504 -18.77 -27.92 21.92
N ALA A 505 -19.98 -28.34 22.30
CA ALA A 505 -20.50 -29.68 21.99
C ALA A 505 -22.03 -29.75 22.03
N ARG A 506 -22.61 -30.78 21.39
CA ARG A 506 -24.05 -31.07 21.50
C ARG A 506 -24.33 -31.93 22.73
N LEU A 507 -24.58 -31.30 23.87
CA LEU A 507 -24.64 -31.96 25.19
C LEU A 507 -25.88 -32.84 25.43
N GLY A 508 -27.01 -32.57 24.78
CA GLY A 508 -28.29 -33.19 25.14
C GLY A 508 -28.77 -32.71 26.53
N PRO A 509 -29.37 -33.58 27.38
CA PRO A 509 -29.75 -33.18 28.74
C PRO A 509 -28.49 -32.94 29.60
N CYS A 510 -28.36 -31.73 30.13
CA CYS A 510 -27.25 -31.28 30.95
C CYS A 510 -27.75 -30.74 32.29
N ALA A 511 -27.14 -31.18 33.38
CA ALA A 511 -27.36 -30.72 34.74
C ALA A 511 -26.02 -30.45 35.43
N ASP A 512 -26.04 -29.61 36.46
CA ASP A 512 -24.86 -29.34 37.26
C ASP A 512 -24.41 -30.61 38.01
N GLY A 513 -23.12 -30.93 37.97
CA GLY A 513 -22.55 -32.23 38.39
C GLY A 513 -22.26 -33.20 37.24
N ASP A 514 -22.58 -32.85 35.99
CA ASP A 514 -22.27 -33.64 34.80
C ASP A 514 -20.85 -33.41 34.26
N VAL A 515 -20.29 -34.48 33.68
CA VAL A 515 -19.02 -34.49 32.93
C VAL A 515 -19.24 -35.15 31.57
N PHE A 516 -18.77 -34.49 30.51
CA PHE A 516 -18.88 -34.95 29.13
C PHE A 516 -17.51 -35.04 28.48
N LEU A 517 -17.36 -36.01 27.58
CA LEU A 517 -16.20 -36.14 26.71
C LEU A 517 -16.63 -35.71 25.30
N ALA A 518 -16.26 -34.50 24.91
CA ALA A 518 -16.52 -33.98 23.58
C ALA A 518 -15.47 -34.51 22.60
N GLN A 519 -15.93 -35.27 21.61
CA GLN A 519 -15.08 -35.88 20.59
C GLN A 519 -15.49 -35.45 19.19
N PRO A 520 -14.51 -35.27 18.27
CA PRO A 520 -14.81 -35.05 16.86
C PRO A 520 -15.57 -36.24 16.26
N PRO A 521 -16.32 -36.04 15.16
CA PRO A 521 -17.03 -37.11 14.47
C PRO A 521 -16.07 -38.23 14.03
N ALA A 522 -16.56 -39.48 14.03
CA ALA A 522 -15.74 -40.64 13.65
C ALA A 522 -15.17 -40.50 12.23
N GLY A 523 -13.84 -40.44 12.10
CA GLY A 523 -13.12 -40.34 10.82
C GLY A 523 -11.93 -39.38 10.79
N GLU A 524 -11.88 -38.39 11.71
CA GLU A 524 -10.70 -37.54 11.95
C GLU A 524 -9.83 -38.14 13.07
N GLN A 525 -8.51 -37.88 13.07
CA GLN A 525 -7.53 -38.50 13.96
C GLN A 525 -8.02 -38.52 15.42
N GLN A 526 -8.51 -39.69 15.86
CA GLN A 526 -8.76 -39.97 17.26
C GLN A 526 -7.40 -40.07 17.95
N LEU A 527 -6.90 -38.94 18.47
CA LEU A 527 -5.95 -38.98 19.56
C LEU A 527 -6.60 -39.82 20.67
N THR A 528 -5.90 -40.88 21.08
CA THR A 528 -6.32 -41.88 22.07
C THR A 528 -7.20 -41.26 23.16
N GLY A 529 -8.47 -41.69 23.19
CA GLY A 529 -9.49 -41.13 24.08
C GLY A 529 -9.27 -41.50 25.54
N PHE A 530 -9.87 -40.71 26.43
CA PHE A 530 -10.01 -41.04 27.83
C PHE A 530 -11.17 -42.01 28.04
N ASP A 531 -10.95 -43.07 28.80
CA ASP A 531 -11.98 -44.03 29.18
C ASP A 531 -12.59 -43.67 30.55
N PRO A 532 -13.87 -44.04 30.80
CA PRO A 532 -14.48 -43.86 32.10
C PRO A 532 -13.68 -44.57 33.20
N GLY A 533 -13.21 -43.82 34.19
CA GLY A 533 -12.40 -44.34 35.29
C GLY A 533 -10.88 -44.17 35.14
N ASP A 534 -10.41 -43.60 34.03
CA ASP A 534 -9.01 -43.23 33.88
C ASP A 534 -8.57 -42.19 34.92
N ARG A 535 -7.31 -42.26 35.32
CA ARG A 535 -6.68 -41.23 36.15
C ARG A 535 -6.01 -40.22 35.24
N VAL A 536 -6.40 -38.96 35.41
CA VAL A 536 -5.84 -37.81 34.70
C VAL A 536 -5.17 -36.88 35.68
N THR A 537 -4.11 -36.23 35.25
CA THR A 537 -3.40 -35.21 36.00
C THR A 537 -3.68 -33.87 35.37
N LEU A 538 -4.08 -32.88 36.17
CA LEU A 538 -4.34 -31.53 35.67
C LEU A 538 -3.02 -30.74 35.61
N SER A 539 -2.73 -30.18 34.43
CA SER A 539 -1.59 -29.30 34.21
C SER A 539 -1.71 -28.06 35.10
N GLY A 540 -0.62 -27.68 35.77
CA GLY A 540 -0.54 -26.51 36.64
C GLY A 540 -0.62 -26.81 38.15
N ASN A 541 -1.32 -27.87 38.55
CA ASN A 541 -1.46 -28.26 39.98
C ASN A 541 -1.02 -29.70 40.26
N GLU A 542 -0.69 -30.47 39.22
CA GLU A 542 -0.33 -31.91 39.30
C GLU A 542 -1.36 -32.77 40.07
N THR A 543 -2.58 -32.28 40.23
CA THR A 543 -3.65 -32.97 40.95
C THR A 543 -4.18 -34.12 40.12
N ALA A 544 -4.11 -35.32 40.68
CA ALA A 544 -4.69 -36.52 40.09
C ALA A 544 -6.20 -36.57 40.33
N TRP A 545 -6.97 -36.63 39.25
CA TRP A 545 -8.42 -36.77 39.25
C TRP A 545 -8.82 -38.04 38.50
N THR A 546 -9.82 -38.77 39.01
CA THR A 546 -10.34 -39.96 38.35
C THR A 546 -11.62 -39.60 37.61
N LEU A 547 -11.67 -39.89 36.30
CA LEU A 547 -12.84 -39.60 35.49
C LEU A 547 -14.06 -40.39 35.99
N PRO A 548 -15.27 -39.78 35.98
CA PRO A 548 -16.47 -40.47 36.43
C PRO A 548 -16.74 -41.74 35.64
N ARG A 549 -17.22 -42.79 36.32
CA ARG A 549 -17.64 -44.05 35.66
C ARG A 549 -18.80 -43.87 34.68
N ARG A 550 -19.52 -42.75 34.76
CA ARG A 550 -20.61 -42.36 33.85
C ARG A 550 -20.17 -41.19 32.95
N LEU A 551 -19.10 -41.37 32.19
CA LEU A 551 -18.63 -40.38 31.22
C LEU A 551 -19.44 -40.47 29.93
N ARG A 552 -20.11 -39.38 29.53
CA ARG A 552 -20.92 -39.33 28.30
C ARG A 552 -20.10 -38.77 27.15
N ALA A 553 -19.88 -39.57 26.11
CA ALA A 553 -19.30 -39.09 24.86
C ALA A 553 -20.35 -38.30 24.06
N VAL A 554 -20.00 -37.07 23.69
CA VAL A 554 -20.86 -36.15 22.91
C VAL A 554 -20.11 -35.64 21.69
N PRO A 555 -20.79 -35.33 20.58
CA PRO A 555 -20.12 -34.80 19.41
C PRO A 555 -19.70 -33.35 19.67
N SER A 556 -18.40 -33.06 19.48
CA SER A 556 -17.86 -31.69 19.54
C SER A 556 -18.37 -30.86 18.36
N VAL A 557 -18.54 -29.57 18.58
CA VAL A 557 -18.87 -28.57 17.55
C VAL A 557 -17.71 -27.57 17.51
N PRO A 558 -17.34 -27.02 16.34
CA PRO A 558 -16.37 -25.94 16.28
C PRO A 558 -16.83 -24.77 17.18
N ASP A 559 -15.93 -24.31 18.04
CA ASP A 559 -16.17 -23.11 18.83
C ASP A 559 -16.18 -21.85 17.94
N PRO A 560 -16.65 -20.69 18.42
CA PRO A 560 -16.66 -19.48 17.61
C PRO A 560 -15.27 -18.97 17.20
N VAL A 561 -14.18 -19.50 17.77
CA VAL A 561 -12.80 -19.22 17.35
C VAL A 561 -12.36 -20.13 16.18
N GLY A 562 -13.19 -21.12 15.82
CA GLY A 562 -12.98 -22.05 14.72
C GLY A 562 -12.25 -23.33 15.11
N TRP A 563 -12.06 -23.60 16.41
CA TRP A 563 -11.30 -24.75 16.88
C TRP A 563 -12.21 -25.93 17.22
N SER A 564 -11.75 -27.14 16.91
CA SER A 564 -12.41 -28.39 17.30
C SER A 564 -11.37 -29.34 17.89
N HIS A 565 -11.40 -29.48 19.21
CA HIS A 565 -10.49 -30.37 19.94
C HIS A 565 -11.27 -31.32 20.83
N THR A 566 -10.68 -32.49 21.08
CA THR A 566 -11.13 -33.38 22.14
C THR A 566 -11.06 -32.61 23.47
N SER A 567 -12.20 -32.45 24.12
CA SER A 567 -12.30 -31.68 25.36
C SER A 567 -13.13 -32.41 26.41
N LEU A 568 -12.72 -32.28 27.67
CA LEU A 568 -13.47 -32.72 28.84
C LEU A 568 -14.30 -31.54 29.32
N LEU A 569 -15.61 -31.61 29.16
CA LEU A 569 -16.54 -30.55 29.56
C LEU A 569 -17.09 -30.88 30.94
N VAL A 570 -16.85 -30.01 31.91
CA VAL A 570 -17.16 -30.22 33.33
C VAL A 570 -18.08 -29.09 33.78
N THR A 571 -19.22 -29.44 34.38
CA THR A 571 -20.08 -28.43 35.02
C THR A 571 -19.52 -28.03 36.39
N PRO A 572 -19.79 -26.81 36.91
CA PRO A 572 -19.21 -26.33 38.16
C PRO A 572 -19.40 -27.28 39.35
N GLY A 573 -20.56 -27.92 39.48
CA GLY A 573 -20.83 -28.89 40.55
C GLY A 573 -20.06 -30.21 40.45
N ALA A 574 -19.41 -30.49 39.31
CA ALA A 574 -18.49 -31.61 39.12
C ALA A 574 -17.01 -31.21 39.26
N ALA A 575 -16.71 -29.91 39.30
CA ALA A 575 -15.36 -29.40 39.49
C ALA A 575 -14.96 -29.47 40.97
N ASP A 576 -13.69 -29.78 41.24
CA ASP A 576 -13.15 -29.76 42.59
C ASP A 576 -12.63 -28.36 42.92
N ALA A 577 -13.00 -27.84 44.10
CA ALA A 577 -12.52 -26.54 44.59
C ALA A 577 -10.99 -26.53 44.82
N ALA A 578 -10.34 -27.70 44.90
CA ALA A 578 -8.90 -27.83 45.00
C ALA A 578 -8.14 -27.53 43.69
N TRP A 579 -8.83 -27.39 42.55
CA TRP A 579 -8.19 -27.10 41.27
C TRP A 579 -7.70 -25.65 41.21
N THR A 580 -6.41 -25.47 40.96
CA THR A 580 -5.73 -24.17 40.84
C THR A 580 -5.00 -24.08 39.50
N GLY A 581 -4.51 -22.90 39.11
CA GLY A 581 -3.84 -22.68 37.82
C GLY A 581 -4.77 -22.77 36.60
N LEU A 582 -6.05 -22.45 36.79
CA LEU A 582 -7.05 -22.43 35.73
C LEU A 582 -6.92 -21.13 34.91
N ARG A 583 -6.99 -21.24 33.58
CA ARG A 583 -7.06 -20.10 32.66
C ARG A 583 -8.51 -19.69 32.46
N ALA A 584 -8.81 -18.39 32.45
CA ALA A 584 -10.14 -17.89 32.12
C ALA A 584 -10.23 -17.54 30.63
N GLN A 585 -11.27 -18.02 29.95
CA GLN A 585 -11.56 -17.70 28.56
C GLN A 585 -13.01 -17.26 28.42
N ALA A 586 -13.25 -16.18 27.69
CA ALA A 586 -14.60 -15.68 27.44
C ALA A 586 -14.85 -15.47 25.94
N LEU A 587 -15.96 -16.02 25.46
CA LEU A 587 -16.54 -15.69 24.17
C LEU A 587 -17.61 -14.63 24.39
N LEU A 588 -17.46 -13.48 23.74
CA LEU A 588 -18.32 -12.33 23.95
C LEU A 588 -19.08 -11.99 22.67
N SER A 589 -20.40 -11.85 22.80
CA SER A 589 -21.22 -11.17 21.80
C SER A 589 -21.42 -9.72 22.21
N LEU A 590 -21.13 -8.81 21.29
CA LEU A 590 -21.17 -7.37 21.49
C LEU A 590 -22.42 -6.77 20.84
N ASP A 591 -22.93 -5.68 21.41
CA ASP A 591 -24.03 -4.92 20.83
C ASP A 591 -23.55 -4.19 19.55
N PRO A 592 -24.12 -4.51 18.36
CA PRO A 592 -23.73 -3.86 17.12
C PRO A 592 -24.08 -2.37 17.06
N ALA A 593 -24.94 -1.87 17.96
CA ALA A 593 -25.28 -0.45 18.05
C ALA A 593 -24.22 0.38 18.79
N ASP A 594 -23.32 -0.26 19.56
CA ASP A 594 -22.27 0.41 20.32
C ASP A 594 -20.90 0.27 19.64
N PRO A 595 -20.41 1.30 18.92
CA PRO A 595 -19.14 1.23 18.20
C PRO A 595 -17.91 1.12 19.12
N ASP A 596 -18.04 1.45 20.41
CA ASP A 596 -16.92 1.39 21.37
C ASP A 596 -17.01 0.16 22.30
N ALA A 597 -17.97 -0.75 22.09
CA ALA A 597 -18.16 -1.94 22.93
C ALA A 597 -16.88 -2.78 23.08
N LEU A 598 -16.18 -3.02 21.97
CA LEU A 598 -14.92 -3.77 21.96
C LEU A 598 -13.82 -3.04 22.75
N GLU A 599 -13.74 -1.72 22.66
CA GLU A 599 -12.77 -0.91 23.40
C GLU A 599 -13.06 -0.94 24.91
N ARG A 600 -14.34 -0.98 25.31
CA ARG A 600 -14.74 -1.17 26.71
C ARG A 600 -14.44 -2.56 27.24
N VAL A 601 -14.61 -3.60 26.42
CA VAL A 601 -14.19 -4.97 26.76
C VAL A 601 -12.68 -5.04 26.99
N ARG A 602 -11.88 -4.41 26.11
CA ARG A 602 -10.42 -4.31 26.29
C ARG A 602 -10.05 -3.62 27.60
N ASN A 603 -10.80 -2.59 28.00
CA ASN A 603 -10.58 -1.91 29.28
C ASN A 603 -10.98 -2.80 30.47
N ALA A 604 -12.12 -3.47 30.40
CA ALA A 604 -12.58 -4.38 31.46
C ALA A 604 -11.60 -5.57 31.64
N ALA A 605 -11.03 -6.08 30.55
CA ALA A 605 -9.98 -7.08 30.59
C ALA A 605 -8.70 -6.54 31.25
N ALA A 606 -8.26 -5.34 30.85
CA ALA A 606 -7.04 -4.72 31.38
C ALA A 606 -7.14 -4.33 32.88
N GLU A 607 -8.35 -4.09 33.39
CA GLU A 607 -8.60 -3.90 34.83
C GLU A 607 -8.35 -5.18 35.65
N VAL A 608 -8.58 -6.36 35.05
CA VAL A 608 -8.30 -7.66 35.67
C VAL A 608 -6.83 -8.00 35.52
N ASP A 609 -6.34 -7.98 34.28
CA ASP A 609 -4.93 -8.20 33.94
C ASP A 609 -4.57 -7.41 32.68
N VAL A 610 -3.57 -6.53 32.78
CA VAL A 610 -3.07 -5.71 31.66
C VAL A 610 -2.50 -6.57 30.52
N ARG A 611 -2.15 -7.84 30.79
CA ARG A 611 -1.66 -8.81 29.79
C ARG A 611 -2.79 -9.58 29.09
N ALA A 612 -4.04 -9.39 29.51
CA ALA A 612 -5.18 -10.10 28.94
C ALA A 612 -5.22 -9.90 27.42
N GLN A 613 -5.34 -11.00 26.70
CA GLN A 613 -5.40 -10.98 25.24
C GLN A 613 -6.86 -10.87 24.81
N VAL A 614 -7.19 -9.78 24.12
CA VAL A 614 -8.52 -9.57 23.55
C VAL A 614 -8.40 -9.59 22.04
N MET A 615 -8.87 -10.68 21.45
CA MET A 615 -8.91 -10.88 20.01
C MET A 615 -10.30 -10.53 19.49
N ALA A 616 -10.38 -9.61 18.54
CA ALA A 616 -11.58 -9.45 17.72
C ALA A 616 -11.65 -10.64 16.75
N LEU A 617 -12.81 -11.29 16.68
CA LEU A 617 -13.03 -12.39 15.76
C LEU A 617 -13.38 -11.83 14.39
N ASP A 618 -12.78 -12.41 13.35
CA ASP A 618 -12.98 -12.05 11.95
C ASP A 618 -13.04 -13.33 11.12
N GLU A 619 -14.01 -13.43 10.23
CA GLU A 619 -14.22 -14.62 9.39
C GLU A 619 -13.08 -14.81 8.38
N GLU A 620 -12.43 -13.71 7.98
CA GLU A 620 -11.39 -13.68 6.97
C GLU A 620 -10.17 -12.89 7.45
N ARG A 621 -9.01 -13.55 7.53
CA ARG A 621 -7.74 -12.89 7.89
C ARG A 621 -6.86 -12.71 6.66
N GLN A 622 -6.46 -11.47 6.39
CA GLN A 622 -5.52 -11.15 5.31
C GLN A 622 -4.08 -11.07 5.83
N ALA A 623 -3.12 -11.56 5.05
CA ALA A 623 -1.70 -11.42 5.37
C ALA A 623 -1.28 -9.94 5.47
N THR A 624 -0.64 -9.55 6.58
CA THR A 624 -0.25 -8.15 6.87
C THR A 624 0.62 -7.55 5.75
N GLN A 625 1.53 -8.36 5.19
CA GLN A 625 2.39 -7.92 4.08
C GLN A 625 1.57 -7.57 2.83
N PHE A 626 0.54 -8.37 2.50
CA PHE A 626 -0.36 -8.13 1.38
C PHE A 626 -1.18 -6.84 1.57
N VAL A 627 -1.71 -6.62 2.78
CA VAL A 627 -2.43 -5.38 3.12
C VAL A 627 -1.53 -4.16 2.95
N ASN A 628 -0.28 -4.23 3.41
CA ASN A 628 0.69 -3.15 3.26
C ASN A 628 1.04 -2.86 1.79
N VAL A 629 1.22 -3.89 0.97
CA VAL A 629 1.44 -3.73 -0.49
C VAL A 629 0.21 -3.11 -1.16
N LYS A 630 -1.01 -3.56 -0.83
CA LYS A 630 -2.27 -2.99 -1.34
C LYS A 630 -2.43 -1.50 -0.95
N ARG A 631 -2.09 -1.14 0.29
CA ARG A 631 -2.06 0.26 0.77
C ARG A 631 -1.04 1.08 -0.03
N GLY A 632 0.19 0.60 -0.17
CA GLY A 632 1.25 1.28 -0.93
C GLY A 632 0.89 1.48 -2.40
N LEU A 633 0.29 0.46 -3.03
CA LEU A 633 -0.22 0.53 -4.40
C LEU A 633 -1.28 1.63 -4.56
N PHE A 634 -2.27 1.67 -3.68
CA PHE A 634 -3.34 2.67 -3.74
C PHE A 634 -2.77 4.10 -3.70
N VAL A 635 -1.85 4.36 -2.77
CA VAL A 635 -1.15 5.65 -2.67
C VAL A 635 -0.40 5.97 -3.95
N GLY A 636 0.37 5.00 -4.47
CA GLY A 636 1.11 5.15 -5.72
C GLY A 636 0.21 5.51 -6.91
N VAL A 637 -0.94 4.83 -7.05
CA VAL A 637 -1.91 5.10 -8.12
C VAL A 637 -2.48 6.52 -7.99
N VAL A 638 -2.89 6.93 -6.79
CA VAL A 638 -3.42 8.28 -6.55
C VAL A 638 -2.37 9.34 -6.91
N VAL A 639 -1.14 9.18 -6.44
CA VAL A 639 -0.03 10.11 -6.73
C VAL A 639 0.26 10.17 -8.24
N THR A 640 0.26 9.02 -8.91
CA THR A 640 0.49 8.94 -10.36
C THR A 640 -0.65 9.59 -11.15
N LEU A 641 -1.90 9.42 -10.74
CA LEU A 641 -3.06 10.07 -11.36
C LEU A 641 -3.02 11.59 -11.18
N LEU A 642 -2.64 12.08 -10.00
CA LEU A 642 -2.46 13.51 -9.74
C LEU A 642 -1.36 14.10 -10.60
N LEU A 643 -0.22 13.41 -10.73
CA LEU A 643 0.87 13.79 -11.64
C LEU A 643 0.36 13.92 -13.09
N LEU A 644 -0.35 12.90 -13.58
CA LEU A 644 -0.85 12.87 -14.94
C LEU A 644 -1.91 13.95 -15.19
N GLY A 645 -2.77 14.22 -14.21
CA GLY A 645 -3.71 15.33 -14.23
C GLY A 645 -3.01 16.68 -14.35
N ALA A 646 -1.99 16.93 -13.51
CA ALA A 646 -1.19 18.14 -13.57
C ALA A 646 -0.45 18.29 -14.91
N SER A 647 0.14 17.19 -15.41
CA SER A 647 0.79 17.13 -16.73
C SER A 647 -0.16 17.52 -17.86
N MET A 648 -1.34 16.89 -17.89
CA MET A 648 -2.33 17.14 -18.93
C MET A 648 -2.82 18.59 -18.86
N LEU A 649 -3.01 19.13 -17.65
CA LEU A 649 -3.39 20.53 -17.46
C LEU A 649 -2.34 21.49 -18.03
N VAL A 650 -1.05 21.28 -17.72
CA VAL A 650 0.06 22.09 -18.26
C VAL A 650 0.07 22.02 -19.80
N GLY A 651 -0.06 20.82 -20.36
CA GLY A 651 -0.09 20.63 -21.81
C GLY A 651 -1.28 21.31 -22.50
N VAL A 652 -2.47 21.26 -21.89
CA VAL A 652 -3.65 21.98 -22.40
C VAL A 652 -3.44 23.50 -22.31
N LEU A 653 -2.91 24.01 -21.19
CA LEU A 653 -2.63 25.44 -21.02
C LEU A 653 -1.61 25.95 -22.04
N GLU A 654 -0.59 25.16 -22.36
CA GLU A 654 0.38 25.48 -23.41
C GLU A 654 -0.30 25.55 -24.79
N GLN A 655 -1.12 24.56 -25.14
CA GLN A 655 -1.88 24.57 -26.41
C GLN A 655 -2.82 25.77 -26.52
N LEU A 656 -3.44 26.19 -25.41
CA LEU A 656 -4.30 27.36 -25.38
C LEU A 656 -3.50 28.66 -25.57
N ARG A 657 -2.32 28.77 -24.95
CA ARG A 657 -1.43 29.94 -25.10
C ARG A 657 -0.92 30.11 -26.51
N GLU A 658 -0.43 29.03 -27.13
CA GLU A 658 0.08 29.07 -28.51
C GLU A 658 -0.97 29.51 -29.52
N ARG A 659 -2.25 29.25 -29.22
CA ARG A 659 -3.37 29.45 -30.15
C ARG A 659 -4.28 30.61 -29.77
N ARG A 660 -3.86 31.43 -28.80
CA ARG A 660 -4.59 32.63 -28.35
C ARG A 660 -5.05 33.50 -29.51
N ARG A 661 -4.19 33.75 -30.51
CA ARG A 661 -4.52 34.59 -31.69
C ARG A 661 -5.63 33.98 -32.56
N LEU A 662 -5.58 32.67 -32.82
CA LEU A 662 -6.60 31.98 -33.62
C LEU A 662 -7.95 31.95 -32.89
N LEU A 663 -7.94 31.73 -31.57
CA LEU A 663 -9.15 31.74 -30.74
C LEU A 663 -9.76 33.14 -30.65
N ALA A 664 -8.93 34.19 -30.53
CA ALA A 664 -9.38 35.57 -30.53
C ALA A 664 -10.00 35.98 -31.89
N MET A 665 -9.40 35.57 -33.01
CA MET A 665 -9.96 35.79 -34.35
C MET A 665 -11.31 35.07 -34.54
N LEU A 666 -11.44 33.81 -34.11
CA LEU A 666 -12.71 33.08 -34.19
C LEU A 666 -13.81 33.71 -33.33
N ALA A 667 -13.46 34.23 -32.15
CA ALA A 667 -14.37 34.97 -31.30
C ALA A 667 -14.80 36.30 -31.94
N ALA A 668 -13.89 37.00 -32.64
CA ALA A 668 -14.19 38.24 -33.36
C ALA A 668 -15.14 38.01 -34.55
N VAL A 669 -15.12 36.83 -35.18
CA VAL A 669 -16.03 36.43 -36.26
C VAL A 669 -17.42 35.98 -35.73
N GLY A 670 -17.64 36.01 -34.40
CA GLY A 670 -18.96 35.77 -33.81
C GLY A 670 -19.30 34.31 -33.50
N THR A 671 -18.31 33.41 -33.46
CA THR A 671 -18.59 32.02 -33.08
C THR A 671 -19.06 31.92 -31.61
N PRO A 672 -20.16 31.20 -31.31
CA PRO A 672 -20.66 31.07 -29.95
C PRO A 672 -19.61 30.41 -29.05
N ARG A 673 -19.39 30.97 -27.85
CA ARG A 673 -18.46 30.42 -26.84
C ARG A 673 -18.77 28.96 -26.49
N ARG A 674 -20.05 28.58 -26.50
CA ARG A 674 -20.53 27.21 -26.27
C ARG A 674 -20.04 26.24 -27.35
N THR A 675 -20.03 26.66 -28.62
CA THR A 675 -19.56 25.85 -29.76
C THR A 675 -18.05 25.62 -29.67
N LEU A 676 -17.27 26.64 -29.30
CA LEU A 676 -15.84 26.51 -29.07
C LEU A 676 -15.53 25.61 -27.88
N GLY A 677 -16.24 25.78 -26.76
CA GLY A 677 -16.09 24.92 -25.57
C GLY A 677 -16.40 23.45 -25.87
N LEU A 678 -17.51 23.17 -26.56
CA LEU A 678 -17.88 21.82 -26.99
C LEU A 678 -16.86 21.23 -27.98
N SER A 679 -16.28 22.04 -28.86
CA SER A 679 -15.24 21.56 -29.79
C SER A 679 -13.97 21.16 -29.04
N VAL A 680 -13.55 21.95 -28.04
CA VAL A 680 -12.40 21.61 -27.18
C VAL A 680 -12.67 20.35 -26.37
N LEU A 681 -13.88 20.19 -25.83
CA LEU A 681 -14.29 18.98 -25.13
C LEU A 681 -14.16 17.74 -26.04
N TRP A 682 -14.69 17.80 -27.27
CA TRP A 682 -14.58 16.68 -28.22
C TRP A 682 -13.14 16.40 -28.68
N GLN A 683 -12.29 17.43 -28.79
CA GLN A 683 -10.88 17.27 -29.11
C GLN A 683 -10.10 16.54 -28.01
N ALA A 684 -10.50 16.70 -26.75
CA ALA A 684 -9.94 15.96 -25.62
C ALA A 684 -10.58 14.56 -25.49
N ALA A 685 -11.89 14.46 -25.62
CA ALA A 685 -12.64 13.21 -25.40
C ALA A 685 -12.28 12.11 -26.41
N VAL A 686 -12.16 12.42 -27.71
CA VAL A 686 -11.93 11.38 -28.74
C VAL A 686 -10.60 10.64 -28.53
N PRO A 687 -9.43 11.32 -28.39
CA PRO A 687 -8.17 10.64 -28.11
C PRO A 687 -8.18 9.88 -26.77
N VAL A 688 -8.89 10.41 -25.76
CA VAL A 688 -9.03 9.77 -24.45
C VAL A 688 -9.81 8.47 -24.55
N LEU A 689 -10.94 8.45 -25.25
CA LEU A 689 -11.74 7.22 -25.41
C LEU A 689 -10.95 6.13 -26.14
N VAL A 690 -10.20 6.49 -27.19
CA VAL A 690 -9.30 5.56 -27.87
C VAL A 690 -8.17 5.08 -26.94
N GLY A 691 -7.63 5.99 -26.12
CA GLY A 691 -6.61 5.69 -25.12
C GLY A 691 -7.09 4.74 -24.02
N LEU A 692 -8.30 4.96 -23.50
CA LEU A 692 -8.92 4.10 -22.49
C LEU A 692 -9.23 2.72 -23.06
N GLY A 693 -9.77 2.63 -24.29
CA GLY A 693 -10.00 1.34 -24.94
C GLY A 693 -8.71 0.54 -25.13
N LEU A 694 -7.63 1.22 -25.55
CA LEU A 694 -6.30 0.61 -25.64
C LEU A 694 -5.76 0.18 -24.27
N ALA A 695 -5.95 1.03 -23.25
CA ALA A 695 -5.49 0.78 -21.89
C ALA A 695 -6.20 -0.43 -21.28
N VAL A 696 -7.51 -0.57 -21.50
CA VAL A 696 -8.28 -1.76 -21.08
C VAL A 696 -7.72 -3.01 -21.77
N ALA A 697 -7.53 -2.99 -23.10
CA ALA A 697 -7.02 -4.16 -23.82
C ALA A 697 -5.63 -4.61 -23.32
N PHE A 698 -4.71 -3.67 -23.14
CA PHE A 698 -3.36 -3.99 -22.66
C PHE A 698 -3.31 -4.31 -21.17
N GLY A 699 -4.13 -3.65 -20.36
CA GLY A 699 -4.25 -3.92 -18.93
C GLY A 699 -4.82 -5.30 -18.66
N LEU A 700 -5.87 -5.70 -19.39
CA LEU A 700 -6.40 -7.06 -19.37
C LEU A 700 -5.35 -8.08 -19.84
N GLY A 701 -4.60 -7.78 -20.90
CA GLY A 701 -3.53 -8.63 -21.39
C GLY A 701 -2.40 -8.82 -20.37
N LEU A 702 -1.95 -7.73 -19.73
CA LEU A 702 -0.96 -7.76 -18.66
C LEU A 702 -1.47 -8.56 -17.46
N GLY A 703 -2.67 -8.25 -16.98
CA GLY A 703 -3.29 -8.93 -15.84
C GLY A 703 -3.48 -10.43 -16.08
N ALA A 704 -3.94 -10.82 -17.27
CA ALA A 704 -4.11 -12.23 -17.62
C ALA A 704 -2.78 -13.00 -17.63
N VAL A 705 -1.70 -12.39 -18.13
CA VAL A 705 -0.37 -13.00 -18.15
C VAL A 705 0.20 -13.11 -16.73
N LEU A 706 0.04 -12.06 -15.91
CA LEU A 706 0.48 -12.07 -14.51
C LEU A 706 -0.28 -13.09 -13.66
N LEU A 707 -1.60 -13.22 -13.84
CA LEU A 707 -2.39 -14.23 -13.14
C LEU A 707 -1.97 -15.66 -13.53
N ARG A 708 -1.71 -15.91 -14.82
CA ARG A 708 -1.16 -17.19 -15.28
C ARG A 708 0.25 -17.47 -14.77
N MET A 709 1.05 -16.42 -14.57
CA MET A 709 2.39 -16.54 -13.98
C MET A 709 2.33 -17.04 -12.54
N VAL A 710 1.37 -16.52 -11.76
CA VAL A 710 1.16 -16.87 -10.35
C VAL A 710 0.28 -18.12 -10.15
N GLY A 711 -0.21 -18.74 -11.23
CA GLY A 711 -1.10 -19.90 -11.14
C GLY A 711 -2.52 -19.57 -10.66
N ALA A 712 -2.90 -18.30 -10.63
CA ALA A 712 -4.24 -17.85 -10.27
C ALA A 712 -5.20 -17.95 -11.47
N PRO A 713 -6.49 -18.28 -11.25
CA PRO A 713 -7.47 -18.32 -12.32
C PRO A 713 -7.63 -16.92 -12.94
N VAL A 714 -7.67 -16.86 -14.27
CA VAL A 714 -7.89 -15.60 -14.97
C VAL A 714 -9.37 -15.20 -14.83
N SER A 715 -9.68 -14.46 -13.77
CA SER A 715 -10.99 -13.84 -13.58
C SER A 715 -10.95 -12.38 -14.04
N MET A 716 -11.93 -11.99 -14.87
CA MET A 716 -12.11 -10.59 -15.25
C MET A 716 -13.12 -9.96 -14.30
N SER A 717 -12.63 -9.22 -13.31
CA SER A 717 -13.45 -8.38 -12.46
C SER A 717 -13.85 -7.10 -13.21
N TRP A 718 -15.02 -7.13 -13.85
CA TRP A 718 -15.59 -5.93 -14.50
C TRP A 718 -15.66 -4.69 -13.59
N PRO A 719 -15.92 -4.81 -12.27
CA PRO A 719 -15.87 -3.65 -11.36
C PRO A 719 -14.49 -2.97 -11.32
N VAL A 720 -13.40 -3.75 -11.31
CA VAL A 720 -12.01 -3.25 -11.32
C VAL A 720 -11.71 -2.50 -12.62
N VAL A 721 -12.09 -3.10 -13.75
CA VAL A 721 -11.92 -2.48 -15.08
C VAL A 721 -12.73 -1.18 -15.17
N GLY A 722 -13.98 -1.21 -14.68
CA GLY A 722 -14.87 -0.06 -14.61
C GLY A 722 -14.31 1.06 -13.76
N LEU A 723 -13.80 0.76 -12.56
CA LEU A 723 -13.20 1.74 -11.65
C LEU A 723 -11.94 2.36 -12.25
N GLY A 724 -11.04 1.55 -12.83
CA GLY A 724 -9.82 2.06 -13.49
C GLY A 724 -10.14 2.98 -14.67
N ALA A 725 -11.10 2.60 -15.51
CA ALA A 725 -11.57 3.44 -16.62
C ALA A 725 -12.27 4.71 -16.13
N ALA A 726 -13.08 4.62 -15.07
CA ALA A 726 -13.78 5.75 -14.47
C ALA A 726 -12.81 6.75 -13.83
N LEU A 727 -11.77 6.30 -13.12
CA LEU A 727 -10.72 7.16 -12.57
C LEU A 727 -9.94 7.86 -13.68
N GLY A 728 -9.54 7.13 -14.73
CA GLY A 728 -8.86 7.72 -15.89
C GLY A 728 -9.71 8.76 -16.62
N GLY A 729 -11.00 8.45 -16.85
CA GLY A 729 -11.96 9.39 -17.42
C GLY A 729 -12.24 10.59 -16.51
N GLY A 730 -12.32 10.36 -15.20
CA GLY A 730 -12.54 11.39 -14.17
C GLY A 730 -11.41 12.42 -14.13
N VAL A 731 -10.15 11.98 -14.17
CA VAL A 731 -8.98 12.88 -14.27
C VAL A 731 -9.07 13.75 -15.52
N VAL A 732 -9.44 13.17 -16.66
CA VAL A 732 -9.60 13.91 -17.92
C VAL A 732 -10.71 14.96 -17.81
N LEU A 733 -11.87 14.58 -17.25
CA LEU A 733 -12.98 15.51 -17.05
C LEU A 733 -12.61 16.64 -16.11
N LEU A 734 -11.93 16.34 -15.00
CA LEU A 734 -11.40 17.32 -14.06
C LEU A 734 -10.44 18.30 -14.74
N VAL A 735 -9.46 17.79 -15.49
CA VAL A 735 -8.50 18.63 -16.22
C VAL A 735 -9.21 19.49 -17.27
N THR A 736 -10.16 18.91 -18.00
CA THR A 736 -10.94 19.62 -19.01
C THR A 736 -11.75 20.75 -18.36
N GLY A 737 -12.41 20.47 -17.24
CA GLY A 737 -13.13 21.47 -16.43
C GLY A 737 -12.20 22.58 -15.93
N ALA A 738 -11.05 22.22 -15.36
CA ALA A 738 -10.04 23.17 -14.86
C ALA A 738 -9.46 24.06 -15.97
N SER A 739 -9.49 23.61 -17.23
CA SER A 739 -9.00 24.39 -18.38
C SER A 739 -10.02 25.41 -18.94
N LEU A 740 -11.32 25.27 -18.63
CA LEU A 740 -12.39 26.14 -19.15
C LEU A 740 -12.24 27.62 -18.72
N PRO A 741 -11.91 27.96 -17.46
CA PRO A 741 -11.72 29.36 -17.07
C PRO A 741 -10.57 30.04 -17.83
N ALA A 742 -9.48 29.31 -18.09
CA ALA A 742 -8.37 29.80 -18.89
C ALA A 742 -8.78 30.05 -20.35
N LEU A 743 -9.56 29.14 -20.94
CA LEU A 743 -10.16 29.30 -22.27
C LEU A 743 -11.04 30.56 -22.33
N TRP A 744 -11.88 30.79 -21.33
CA TRP A 744 -12.77 31.96 -21.29
C TRP A 744 -12.02 33.28 -21.13
N ARG A 745 -10.92 33.30 -20.36
CA ARG A 745 -10.05 34.49 -20.26
C ARG A 745 -9.34 34.78 -21.58
N LEU A 746 -8.86 33.75 -22.28
CA LEU A 746 -8.10 33.91 -23.54
C LEU A 746 -8.97 34.29 -24.74
N THR A 747 -10.28 34.04 -24.68
CA THR A 747 -11.26 34.43 -25.71
C THR A 747 -11.83 35.85 -25.53
N ARG A 748 -11.32 36.63 -24.57
CA ARG A 748 -11.70 38.05 -24.43
C ARG A 748 -11.06 38.90 -25.56
N PRO A 749 -11.82 39.84 -26.15
CA PRO A 749 -11.35 40.69 -27.25
C PRO A 749 -10.17 41.59 -26.87
N GLU A 750 -9.92 41.81 -25.58
CA GLU A 750 -8.73 42.50 -25.04
C GLU A 750 -7.41 41.84 -25.48
N GLY A 751 -7.41 40.55 -25.84
CA GLY A 751 -6.24 39.85 -26.35
C GLY A 751 -5.75 40.29 -27.74
N LEU A 752 -6.53 41.12 -28.45
CA LEU A 752 -6.13 41.74 -29.72
C LEU A 752 -5.40 43.09 -29.53
N ARG A 753 -5.41 43.67 -28.32
CA ARG A 753 -4.94 45.05 -28.07
C ARG A 753 -3.49 45.19 -27.56
N ALA A 754 -2.72 44.11 -27.47
CA ALA A 754 -1.34 44.19 -26.99
C ALA A 754 -0.38 43.34 -27.82
N GLU A 755 0.25 43.98 -28.81
CA GLU A 755 1.67 43.86 -29.11
C GLU A 755 2.15 45.17 -29.75
#